data_AF-A0A814UQB8-F1
#
_entry.id   AF-A0A814UQB8-F1
#
_cell.length_a   1.000
_cell.length_b   1.000
_cell.length_c   1.000
_cell.angle_alpha   90.00
_cell.angle_beta   90.00
_cell.angle_gamma   90.00
#
_symmetry.space_group_name_H-M   'P 1'
#
loop_
_entity.id
_entity.type
_entity.pdbx_description
1 polymer ?
#
loop_
_entity_poly.entity_id
_entity_poly.type
_entity_poly.pdbx_seq_one_letter_code
_entity_poly.pdbx_strand_id
1 'polypeptide(L)'
;MFSKSQDGIPIGPISQLMSAVSPIPGLKFIISLINIIPFDLIESIPHFETSTYVQLVFALTIPNIYVYSVTFASGFIHSIKLIEHYYEEMCRCISSANFDHSSLVRDNVHDLKVRLRLNQTLKKVALEYGGLSYRIARAEHIHNECMKKDVPGILSRLWPSLIYASTATGSTFAMYKKEVEFYCGKQLPIVNLGFYASSEGFFGCLASISTDEYFLLPNIAFYEFIKEDDIHQAGIVYIDKSFCILVRKKFFENTTHGAQPKTLLISDIEPGNRYELVCTTEAGLVRYRMGDVVTCTRFLCRSDDLVPLPIDQEEIPRIPLFSIAYRIGSLLDAFGEKTSEQHLMDALQRTSVQWKEQGIPLDIYDFTSYPKLDVFPPHYVLFLELIEEQNSKQEYKISEKNFQLLQTMVDSEIERQLCQTNFNYNNVRKVVDMGCSSSLFVSHKLNRSRSFNLLKNRYNSDSIQNEFILTGWTGIVPRIELVKRLPDCTIKDAVDKIKATDELQNDKSMDKVYIGLERAQSESDITHLVYAYTIESNFYRILNRKLSNLSVSNNLTEYLTAMFIKTNKNHNDKTVDWPLYFTSIILKGVNSVGSPLKCFCGRTYRGLTITQHDLALYKVNSLIIQKTFSSSSKLRSMAEAFAQQPEFGRMPALFIFIMDVTNTLCIDLAGISEYPNEEEVLILPLSIFMVTKIDQTKPNGYIEIELKAFTSEELLESTISQMFSMTTPINLIESTANYLDH
;
A
#
# COMPACT_ATOMS: atom_id res chain seq x y z
N MET A 1 12.57 35.11 6.97
CA MET A 1 12.13 34.20 5.88
C MET A 1 12.86 32.88 6.00
N PHE A 2 14.19 32.86 5.95
CA PHE A 2 15.00 31.68 6.30
C PHE A 2 15.25 31.55 7.81
N SER A 3 15.32 30.31 8.30
CA SER A 3 16.03 30.01 9.56
C SER A 3 17.54 30.06 9.31
N LYS A 4 18.35 30.00 10.37
CA LYS A 4 19.82 29.99 10.25
C LYS A 4 20.42 28.89 11.11
N SER A 5 21.55 28.33 10.68
CA SER A 5 22.41 27.49 11.53
C SER A 5 22.98 28.31 12.69
N GLN A 6 23.62 27.63 13.65
CA GLN A 6 24.35 28.30 14.73
C GLN A 6 25.44 29.24 14.19
N ASP A 7 26.08 28.86 13.08
CA ASP A 7 27.10 29.66 12.37
C ASP A 7 26.51 30.72 11.42
N GLY A 8 25.18 30.90 11.40
CA GLY A 8 24.49 31.94 10.64
C GLY A 8 24.17 31.61 9.18
N ILE A 9 24.46 30.39 8.72
CA ILE A 9 24.17 29.93 7.34
C ILE A 9 22.64 29.83 7.15
N PRO A 10 22.05 30.41 6.09
CA PRO A 10 20.61 30.29 5.82
C PRO A 10 20.18 28.84 5.59
N ILE A 11 19.05 28.45 6.19
CA ILE A 11 18.41 27.15 6.00
C ILE A 11 17.01 27.39 5.44
N GLY A 12 16.68 26.65 4.38
CA GLY A 12 15.38 26.70 3.71
C GLY A 12 15.29 25.69 2.55
N PRO A 13 14.09 25.42 2.02
CA PRO A 13 13.91 24.51 0.89
C PRO A 13 14.47 25.11 -0.40
N ILE A 14 14.92 24.24 -1.33
CA ILE A 14 15.50 24.66 -2.62
C ILE A 14 14.51 25.46 -3.49
N SER A 15 13.20 25.30 -3.30
CA SER A 15 12.17 26.14 -3.94
C SER A 15 12.24 27.62 -3.54
N GLN A 16 12.78 27.93 -2.36
CA GLN A 16 13.04 29.30 -1.90
C GLN A 16 14.43 29.82 -2.30
N LEU A 17 15.21 29.07 -3.10
CA LEU A 17 16.52 29.52 -3.60
C LEU A 17 16.42 30.88 -4.31
N MET A 18 15.33 31.17 -5.02
CA MET A 18 15.13 32.47 -5.68
C MET A 18 14.98 33.64 -4.69
N SER A 19 14.44 33.39 -3.49
CA SER A 19 14.42 34.35 -2.36
C SER A 19 15.76 34.43 -1.62
N ALA A 20 16.64 33.43 -1.75
CA ALA A 20 18.01 33.47 -1.22
C ALA A 20 19.00 34.17 -2.19
N VAL A 21 18.85 33.94 -3.51
CA VAL A 21 19.61 34.56 -4.63
C VAL A 21 19.02 35.93 -5.04
N SER A 22 18.03 36.38 -4.27
CA SER A 22 17.37 37.70 -4.25
C SER A 22 18.26 38.95 -4.45
N PRO A 23 19.54 39.03 -4.03
CA PRO A 23 20.35 40.24 -4.27
C PRO A 23 20.86 40.44 -5.72
N ILE A 24 20.46 39.63 -6.72
CA ILE A 24 20.76 39.86 -8.14
C ILE A 24 19.56 40.55 -8.84
N PRO A 25 19.59 41.88 -9.12
CA PRO A 25 18.39 42.61 -9.59
C PRO A 25 17.89 42.15 -10.96
N GLY A 26 18.80 41.76 -11.86
CA GLY A 26 18.44 41.28 -13.20
C GLY A 26 17.65 39.97 -13.18
N LEU A 27 17.92 39.09 -12.22
CA LEU A 27 17.25 37.79 -12.11
C LEU A 27 15.79 37.96 -11.67
N LYS A 28 15.50 38.84 -10.69
CA LYS A 28 14.12 39.17 -10.29
C LYS A 28 13.30 39.75 -11.42
N PHE A 29 13.91 40.58 -12.28
CA PHE A 29 13.25 41.14 -13.45
C PHE A 29 12.88 40.03 -14.45
N ILE A 30 13.83 39.16 -14.82
CA ILE A 30 13.57 38.02 -15.74
C ILE A 30 12.48 37.09 -15.20
N ILE A 31 12.52 36.73 -13.92
CA ILE A 31 11.49 35.90 -13.27
C ILE A 31 10.10 36.57 -13.33
N SER A 32 10.04 37.90 -13.22
CA SER A 32 8.78 38.66 -13.30
C SER A 32 8.25 38.84 -14.72
N LEU A 33 9.02 38.51 -15.77
CA LEU A 33 8.55 38.45 -17.16
C LEU A 33 7.88 37.11 -17.50
N ILE A 34 8.16 36.07 -16.73
CA ILE A 34 7.65 34.70 -16.93
C ILE A 34 6.43 34.42 -16.03
N ASN A 35 6.30 35.15 -14.92
CA ASN A 35 5.19 35.02 -13.97
C ASN A 35 4.09 36.06 -14.18
N ILE A 36 2.89 35.70 -13.72
CA ILE A 36 1.63 36.46 -13.85
C ILE A 36 1.56 37.67 -12.89
N ILE A 37 2.47 37.73 -11.90
CA ILE A 37 2.57 38.79 -10.89
C ILE A 37 4.06 39.03 -10.57
N PRO A 38 4.50 40.27 -10.27
CA PRO A 38 5.87 40.55 -9.87
C PRO A 38 6.33 39.71 -8.67
N PHE A 39 7.52 39.10 -8.77
CA PHE A 39 8.02 38.16 -7.77
C PHE A 39 8.16 38.77 -6.37
N ASP A 40 8.55 40.04 -6.27
CA ASP A 40 8.70 40.75 -5.00
C ASP A 40 7.35 41.00 -4.29
N LEU A 41 6.23 40.95 -5.03
CA LEU A 41 4.89 41.06 -4.48
C LEU A 41 4.40 39.70 -3.94
N ILE A 42 4.75 38.58 -4.60
CA ILE A 42 4.56 37.21 -4.04
C ILE A 42 5.38 37.07 -2.75
N GLU A 43 6.65 37.45 -2.77
CA GLU A 43 7.59 37.34 -1.65
C GLU A 43 7.13 38.12 -0.40
N SER A 44 6.27 39.14 -0.58
CA SER A 44 5.66 39.90 0.53
C SER A 44 4.48 39.19 1.22
N ILE A 45 4.01 38.05 0.69
CA ILE A 45 2.88 37.27 1.21
C ILE A 45 3.39 35.89 1.67
N PRO A 46 3.77 35.72 2.95
CA PRO A 46 4.40 34.50 3.43
C PRO A 46 3.42 33.33 3.62
N HIS A 47 2.11 33.60 3.74
CA HIS A 47 1.08 32.57 3.87
C HIS A 47 0.81 31.93 2.50
N PHE A 48 1.02 30.61 2.35
CA PHE A 48 1.01 29.93 1.05
C PHE A 48 -0.35 30.05 0.37
N GLU A 49 -1.44 29.82 1.09
CA GLU A 49 -2.77 29.89 0.50
C GLU A 49 -3.12 31.28 0.03
N THR A 50 -2.83 32.30 0.84
CA THR A 50 -3.11 33.69 0.48
C THR A 50 -2.27 34.10 -0.72
N SER A 51 -1.02 33.63 -0.80
CA SER A 51 -0.14 33.84 -1.93
C SER A 51 -0.64 33.12 -3.20
N THR A 52 -1.10 31.87 -3.07
CA THR A 52 -1.68 31.07 -4.15
C THR A 52 -3.02 31.65 -4.63
N TYR A 53 -3.92 32.02 -3.72
CA TYR A 53 -5.17 32.74 -4.00
C TYR A 53 -4.90 34.04 -4.77
N VAL A 54 -3.93 34.84 -4.34
CA VAL A 54 -3.55 36.08 -5.03
C VAL A 54 -3.06 35.78 -6.44
N GLN A 55 -2.14 34.81 -6.60
CA GLN A 55 -1.66 34.38 -7.92
C GLN A 55 -2.81 33.88 -8.81
N LEU A 56 -3.76 33.12 -8.26
CA LEU A 56 -4.95 32.63 -8.97
C LEU A 56 -5.89 33.76 -9.41
N VAL A 57 -6.10 34.80 -8.59
CA VAL A 57 -6.89 35.98 -9.00
C VAL A 57 -6.24 36.71 -10.18
N PHE A 58 -4.92 36.89 -10.17
CA PHE A 58 -4.20 37.45 -11.33
C PHE A 58 -4.28 36.51 -12.55
N ALA A 59 -4.09 35.20 -12.37
CA ALA A 59 -4.20 34.20 -13.44
C ALA A 59 -5.58 34.17 -14.07
N LEU A 60 -6.65 34.18 -13.27
CA LEU A 60 -8.03 34.21 -13.73
C LEU A 60 -8.35 35.53 -14.44
N THR A 61 -7.72 36.64 -14.06
CA THR A 61 -7.86 37.93 -14.76
C THR A 61 -7.28 37.91 -16.17
N ILE A 62 -6.26 37.08 -16.44
CA ILE A 62 -5.64 36.94 -17.76
C ILE A 62 -6.37 35.84 -18.56
N PRO A 63 -6.82 36.10 -19.80
CA PRO A 63 -7.52 35.09 -20.60
C PRO A 63 -6.53 34.17 -21.34
N ASN A 64 -5.38 34.71 -21.76
CA ASN A 64 -4.41 34.06 -22.63
C ASN A 64 -3.22 33.52 -21.84
N ILE A 65 -3.46 32.52 -21.00
CA ILE A 65 -2.39 31.74 -20.35
C ILE A 65 -2.10 30.51 -21.21
N TYR A 66 -0.83 30.26 -21.51
CA TYR A 66 -0.38 29.16 -22.36
C TYR A 66 0.05 27.90 -21.59
N VAL A 67 0.44 28.04 -20.32
CA VAL A 67 0.93 26.93 -19.48
C VAL A 67 0.37 27.05 -18.08
N TYR A 68 -0.16 25.95 -17.54
CA TYR A 68 -0.51 25.83 -16.13
C TYR A 68 0.46 24.85 -15.46
N SER A 69 1.48 25.35 -14.77
CA SER A 69 2.54 24.53 -14.19
C SER A 69 2.61 24.68 -12.67
N VAL A 70 2.55 23.55 -11.95
CA VAL A 70 2.72 23.48 -10.50
C VAL A 70 3.61 22.29 -10.17
N THR A 71 4.67 22.47 -9.38
CA THR A 71 5.76 21.50 -9.21
C THR A 71 5.30 20.09 -8.83
N PHE A 72 4.39 19.97 -7.86
CA PHE A 72 3.87 18.70 -7.36
C PHE A 72 2.37 18.57 -7.63
N ALA A 73 1.91 17.37 -7.98
CA ALA A 73 0.52 17.14 -8.37
C ALA A 73 -0.47 17.51 -7.26
N SER A 74 -0.09 17.39 -6.00
CA SER A 74 -0.92 17.84 -4.88
C SER A 74 -1.10 19.35 -4.79
N GLY A 75 -0.04 20.12 -5.04
CA GLY A 75 -0.12 21.57 -5.19
C GLY A 75 -1.02 21.96 -6.36
N PHE A 76 -0.99 21.18 -7.44
CA PHE A 76 -1.85 21.34 -8.61
C PHE A 76 -3.34 21.07 -8.29
N ILE A 77 -3.65 20.00 -7.54
CA ILE A 77 -5.01 19.75 -7.05
C ILE A 77 -5.44 20.88 -6.10
N HIS A 78 -4.61 21.22 -5.12
CA HIS A 78 -4.90 22.26 -4.12
C HIS A 78 -5.17 23.63 -4.77
N SER A 79 -4.40 24.05 -5.78
CA SER A 79 -4.65 25.31 -6.49
C SER A 79 -5.96 25.32 -7.27
N ILE A 80 -6.44 24.16 -7.73
CA ILE A 80 -7.77 24.03 -8.36
C ILE A 80 -8.88 24.00 -7.31
N LYS A 81 -8.67 23.32 -6.18
CA LYS A 81 -9.61 23.33 -5.05
C LYS A 81 -9.78 24.73 -4.45
N LEU A 82 -8.73 25.55 -4.42
CA LEU A 82 -8.84 26.98 -4.09
C LEU A 82 -9.73 27.76 -5.06
N ILE A 83 -9.71 27.44 -6.36
CA ILE A 83 -10.67 28.00 -7.32
C ILE A 83 -12.07 27.50 -6.98
N GLU A 84 -12.31 26.19 -6.88
CA GLU A 84 -13.63 25.61 -6.60
C GLU A 84 -14.25 26.15 -5.30
N HIS A 85 -13.44 26.38 -4.26
CA HIS A 85 -13.90 26.89 -2.97
C HIS A 85 -14.14 28.41 -2.98
N TYR A 86 -13.19 29.19 -3.51
CA TYR A 86 -13.22 30.66 -3.38
C TYR A 86 -13.59 31.41 -4.67
N TYR A 87 -14.07 30.75 -5.74
CA TYR A 87 -14.38 31.40 -7.02
C TYR A 87 -15.27 32.64 -6.88
N GLU A 88 -16.23 32.67 -5.94
CA GLU A 88 -17.04 33.85 -5.68
C GLU A 88 -16.23 35.04 -5.15
N GLU A 89 -15.35 34.82 -4.16
CA GLU A 89 -14.47 35.87 -3.65
C GLU A 89 -13.48 36.32 -4.74
N MET A 90 -12.94 35.38 -5.52
CA MET A 90 -12.07 35.69 -6.66
C MET A 90 -12.81 36.55 -7.69
N CYS A 91 -14.04 36.22 -8.05
CA CYS A 91 -14.88 36.99 -8.97
C CYS A 91 -15.18 38.40 -8.44
N ARG A 92 -15.43 38.56 -7.12
CA ARG A 92 -15.58 39.87 -6.47
C ARG A 92 -14.27 40.67 -6.50
N CYS A 93 -13.13 40.03 -6.24
CA CYS A 93 -11.81 40.67 -6.33
C CYS A 93 -11.50 41.13 -7.77
N ILE A 94 -11.80 40.32 -8.78
CA ILE A 94 -11.62 40.66 -10.20
C ILE A 94 -12.57 41.82 -10.59
N SER A 95 -13.88 41.67 -10.38
CA SER A 95 -14.90 42.67 -10.78
C SER A 95 -14.76 44.02 -10.08
N SER A 96 -14.19 44.11 -8.88
CA SER A 96 -13.88 45.36 -8.18
C SER A 96 -12.42 45.85 -8.35
N ALA A 97 -11.49 44.96 -8.71
CA ALA A 97 -10.04 45.15 -8.64
C ALA A 97 -9.55 45.45 -7.21
N ASN A 98 -10.20 44.83 -6.22
CA ASN A 98 -9.88 44.96 -4.81
C ASN A 98 -9.80 43.60 -4.09
N PHE A 99 -8.62 43.28 -3.56
CA PHE A 99 -8.40 42.10 -2.72
C PHE A 99 -9.06 42.17 -1.34
N ASP A 100 -9.57 43.33 -0.90
CA ASP A 100 -10.32 43.46 0.36
C ASP A 100 -11.60 42.61 0.39
N HIS A 101 -12.10 42.13 -0.77
CA HIS A 101 -13.20 41.16 -0.81
C HIS A 101 -12.79 39.73 -0.41
N SER A 102 -11.49 39.40 -0.46
CA SER A 102 -10.97 38.10 -0.02
C SER A 102 -10.87 38.02 1.50
N SER A 103 -11.39 36.94 2.08
CA SER A 103 -11.14 36.52 3.47
C SER A 103 -9.65 36.31 3.71
N LEU A 104 -9.03 35.40 2.97
CA LEU A 104 -7.60 35.06 3.06
C LEU A 104 -6.66 36.27 3.03
N VAL A 105 -6.95 37.31 2.25
CA VAL A 105 -6.11 38.53 2.20
C VAL A 105 -6.39 39.48 3.36
N ARG A 106 -7.65 39.64 3.80
CA ARG A 106 -7.96 40.45 5.00
C ARG A 106 -7.28 39.89 6.24
N ASP A 107 -7.30 38.56 6.37
CA ASP A 107 -6.90 37.86 7.57
C ASP A 107 -5.38 37.64 7.67
N ASN A 108 -4.67 37.55 6.53
CA ASN A 108 -3.22 37.25 6.50
C ASN A 108 -2.33 38.38 5.94
N VAL A 109 -2.89 39.44 5.32
CA VAL A 109 -2.11 40.58 4.80
C VAL A 109 -2.48 41.87 5.52
N HIS A 110 -1.82 42.12 6.64
CA HIS A 110 -2.06 43.32 7.46
C HIS A 110 -1.35 44.59 6.94
N ASP A 111 -0.30 44.46 6.10
CA ASP A 111 0.37 45.63 5.52
C ASP A 111 -0.51 46.28 4.43
N LEU A 112 -1.05 47.45 4.74
CA LEU A 112 -1.86 48.26 3.84
C LEU A 112 -1.09 48.65 2.56
N LYS A 113 0.24 48.82 2.60
CA LYS A 113 1.04 49.12 1.41
C LYS A 113 1.06 47.94 0.44
N VAL A 114 1.14 46.71 0.95
CA VAL A 114 1.07 45.48 0.14
C VAL A 114 -0.32 45.36 -0.48
N ARG A 115 -1.40 45.52 0.29
CA ARG A 115 -2.78 45.50 -0.23
C ARG A 115 -3.06 46.57 -1.28
N LEU A 116 -2.62 47.82 -1.05
CA LEU A 116 -2.73 48.89 -2.05
C LEU A 116 -1.94 48.56 -3.32
N ARG A 117 -0.74 47.99 -3.21
CA ARG A 117 0.08 47.58 -4.35
C ARG A 117 -0.51 46.41 -5.12
N LEU A 118 -1.12 45.43 -4.45
CA LEU A 118 -1.89 44.33 -5.05
C LEU A 118 -3.06 44.87 -5.88
N ASN A 119 -3.90 45.72 -5.28
CA ASN A 119 -5.05 46.33 -5.94
C ASN A 119 -4.65 47.19 -7.16
N GLN A 120 -3.59 48.00 -7.03
CA GLN A 120 -3.04 48.80 -8.14
C GLN A 120 -2.51 47.91 -9.27
N THR A 121 -1.82 46.81 -8.95
CA THR A 121 -1.27 45.89 -9.96
C THR A 121 -2.40 45.14 -10.67
N LEU A 122 -3.40 44.63 -9.95
CA LEU A 122 -4.56 43.95 -10.54
C LEU A 122 -5.36 44.88 -11.46
N LYS A 123 -5.54 46.14 -11.05
CA LYS A 123 -6.17 47.17 -11.89
C LYS A 123 -5.37 47.45 -13.16
N LYS A 124 -4.03 47.48 -13.11
CA LYS A 124 -3.17 47.67 -14.29
C LYS A 124 -3.30 46.51 -15.27
N VAL A 125 -3.09 45.28 -14.82
CA VAL A 125 -3.22 44.06 -15.64
C VAL A 125 -4.57 44.06 -16.37
N ALA A 126 -5.66 44.29 -15.65
CA ALA A 126 -6.98 44.29 -16.27
C ALA A 126 -7.30 45.48 -17.18
N LEU A 127 -6.59 46.63 -17.04
CA LEU A 127 -6.75 47.76 -17.97
C LEU A 127 -6.26 47.39 -19.38
N GLU A 128 -5.23 46.55 -19.49
CA GLU A 128 -4.69 46.05 -20.76
C GLU A 128 -5.73 45.26 -21.56
N TYR A 129 -6.69 44.62 -20.89
CA TYR A 129 -7.77 43.81 -21.50
C TYR A 129 -9.12 44.54 -21.63
N GLY A 130 -9.20 45.84 -21.28
CA GLY A 130 -10.41 46.65 -21.42
C GLY A 130 -11.02 47.18 -20.11
N GLY A 131 -10.35 47.01 -18.97
CA GLY A 131 -10.68 47.71 -17.74
C GLY A 131 -11.95 47.20 -17.03
N LEU A 132 -12.95 48.07 -16.82
CA LEU A 132 -14.12 47.73 -15.99
C LEU A 132 -15.06 46.74 -16.69
N SER A 133 -15.44 46.99 -17.94
CA SER A 133 -16.33 46.11 -18.72
C SER A 133 -15.74 44.70 -18.86
N TYR A 134 -14.43 44.63 -19.15
CA TYR A 134 -13.68 43.37 -19.20
C TYR A 134 -13.76 42.60 -17.88
N ARG A 135 -13.44 43.24 -16.74
CA ARG A 135 -13.42 42.54 -15.43
C ARG A 135 -14.79 42.03 -15.00
N ILE A 136 -15.87 42.73 -15.34
CA ILE A 136 -17.24 42.27 -15.07
C ILE A 136 -17.53 41.02 -15.90
N ALA A 137 -17.34 41.08 -17.23
CA ALA A 137 -17.61 39.95 -18.13
C ALA A 137 -16.71 38.73 -17.83
N ARG A 138 -15.43 38.96 -17.47
CA ARG A 138 -14.50 37.88 -17.11
C ARG A 138 -14.89 37.22 -15.78
N ALA A 139 -15.29 38.00 -14.77
CA ALA A 139 -15.80 37.46 -13.51
C ALA A 139 -17.09 36.64 -13.72
N GLU A 140 -18.01 37.11 -14.56
CA GLU A 140 -19.23 36.37 -14.90
C GLU A 140 -18.92 35.05 -15.63
N HIS A 141 -17.97 35.04 -16.58
CA HIS A 141 -17.49 33.81 -17.24
C HIS A 141 -16.92 32.81 -16.23
N ILE A 142 -16.01 33.25 -15.35
CA ILE A 142 -15.39 32.38 -14.32
C ILE A 142 -16.47 31.81 -13.39
N HIS A 143 -17.42 32.65 -12.94
CA HIS A 143 -18.52 32.21 -12.09
C HIS A 143 -19.34 31.12 -12.78
N ASN A 144 -19.75 31.34 -14.02
CA ASN A 144 -20.54 30.39 -14.80
C ASN A 144 -19.79 29.07 -15.09
N GLU A 145 -18.46 29.08 -15.26
CA GLU A 145 -17.67 27.85 -15.46
C GLU A 145 -17.42 27.07 -14.17
N CYS A 146 -17.24 27.75 -13.03
CA CYS A 146 -17.06 27.13 -11.72
C CYS A 146 -18.37 26.59 -11.12
N MET A 147 -19.54 27.15 -11.49
CA MET A 147 -20.83 26.57 -11.11
C MET A 147 -21.10 25.19 -11.73
N LYS A 148 -20.39 24.82 -12.82
CA LYS A 148 -20.52 23.53 -13.50
C LYS A 148 -19.73 22.43 -12.77
N LYS A 149 -20.30 21.95 -11.67
CA LYS A 149 -19.76 20.82 -10.90
C LYS A 149 -19.62 19.55 -11.75
N ASP A 150 -18.62 18.75 -11.42
CA ASP A 150 -18.36 17.42 -12.01
C ASP A 150 -18.16 17.38 -13.54
N VAL A 151 -17.89 18.54 -14.16
CA VAL A 151 -17.55 18.64 -15.60
C VAL A 151 -16.02 18.67 -15.77
N PRO A 152 -15.41 17.71 -16.50
CA PRO A 152 -13.97 17.67 -16.72
C PRO A 152 -13.47 18.85 -17.56
N GLY A 153 -12.19 19.18 -17.43
CA GLY A 153 -11.53 20.24 -18.20
C GLY A 153 -11.73 21.66 -17.66
N ILE A 154 -11.88 21.87 -16.34
CA ILE A 154 -12.04 23.22 -15.77
C ILE A 154 -10.91 24.16 -16.20
N LEU A 155 -9.67 23.68 -16.32
CA LEU A 155 -8.54 24.49 -16.78
C LEU A 155 -8.74 25.01 -18.21
N SER A 156 -9.14 24.15 -19.14
CA SER A 156 -9.39 24.54 -20.54
C SER A 156 -10.66 25.38 -20.73
N ARG A 157 -11.65 25.27 -19.83
CA ARG A 157 -12.83 26.17 -19.81
C ARG A 157 -12.53 27.56 -19.25
N LEU A 158 -11.64 27.67 -18.27
CA LEU A 158 -11.19 28.95 -17.71
C LEU A 158 -10.16 29.64 -18.62
N TRP A 159 -9.26 28.87 -19.22
CA TRP A 159 -8.19 29.35 -20.11
C TRP A 159 -8.13 28.50 -21.40
N PRO A 160 -8.92 28.85 -22.43
CA PRO A 160 -8.93 28.14 -23.72
C PRO A 160 -7.61 28.19 -24.50
N SER A 161 -6.69 29.09 -24.12
CA SER A 161 -5.36 29.24 -24.74
C SER A 161 -4.28 28.33 -24.17
N LEU A 162 -4.60 27.49 -23.17
CA LEU A 162 -3.62 26.57 -22.57
C LEU A 162 -3.14 25.54 -23.61
N ILE A 163 -1.83 25.43 -23.74
CA ILE A 163 -1.14 24.47 -24.61
C ILE A 163 -0.88 23.16 -23.86
N TYR A 164 -0.47 23.24 -22.59
CA TYR A 164 -0.28 22.08 -21.72
C TYR A 164 -0.41 22.45 -20.23
N ALA A 165 -0.68 21.43 -19.42
CA ALA A 165 -0.54 21.46 -17.98
C ALA A 165 0.76 20.72 -17.58
N SER A 166 1.43 21.16 -16.51
CA SER A 166 2.72 20.58 -16.08
C SER A 166 2.76 20.34 -14.57
N THR A 167 3.07 19.10 -14.17
CA THR A 167 3.27 18.73 -12.77
C THR A 167 4.00 17.39 -12.64
N ALA A 168 4.64 17.14 -11.50
CA ALA A 168 5.26 15.84 -11.23
C ALA A 168 4.19 14.74 -11.09
N THR A 169 4.19 13.76 -11.99
CA THR A 169 3.20 12.65 -12.04
C THR A 169 3.78 11.26 -11.76
N GLY A 170 5.08 11.15 -11.51
CA GLY A 170 5.77 9.87 -11.21
C GLY A 170 5.73 9.48 -9.73
N SER A 171 6.16 8.26 -9.42
CA SER A 171 6.29 7.75 -8.03
C SER A 171 4.96 7.90 -7.24
N THR A 172 5.04 8.37 -5.99
CA THR A 172 3.89 8.68 -5.12
C THR A 172 2.86 9.60 -5.79
N PHE A 173 3.27 10.50 -6.69
CA PHE A 173 2.34 11.41 -7.37
C PHE A 173 1.48 10.75 -8.46
N ALA A 174 1.77 9.50 -8.85
CA ALA A 174 0.97 8.76 -9.82
C ALA A 174 -0.50 8.58 -9.36
N MET A 175 -0.78 8.63 -8.06
CA MET A 175 -2.13 8.55 -7.52
C MET A 175 -3.03 9.74 -7.93
N TYR A 176 -2.47 10.93 -8.11
CA TYR A 176 -3.21 12.13 -8.52
C TYR A 176 -3.52 12.14 -10.02
N LYS A 177 -2.87 11.28 -10.84
CA LYS A 177 -2.88 11.37 -12.30
C LYS A 177 -4.30 11.45 -12.88
N LYS A 178 -5.24 10.63 -12.38
CA LYS A 178 -6.65 10.63 -12.81
C LYS A 178 -7.38 11.95 -12.49
N GLU A 179 -7.07 12.60 -11.38
CA GLU A 179 -7.70 13.86 -10.99
C GLU A 179 -7.10 15.05 -11.77
N VAL A 180 -5.79 15.04 -12.01
CA VAL A 180 -5.12 15.98 -12.92
C VAL A 180 -5.69 15.83 -14.34
N GLU A 181 -5.83 14.61 -14.85
CA GLU A 181 -6.48 14.29 -16.14
C GLU A 181 -7.93 14.77 -16.19
N PHE A 182 -8.69 14.64 -15.11
CA PHE A 182 -10.05 15.16 -15.00
C PHE A 182 -10.10 16.69 -15.13
N TYR A 183 -9.24 17.44 -14.41
CA TYR A 183 -9.25 18.91 -14.48
C TYR A 183 -8.66 19.48 -15.77
N CYS A 184 -7.72 18.78 -16.41
CA CYS A 184 -7.19 19.14 -17.73
C CYS A 184 -8.22 18.87 -18.84
N GLY A 185 -8.93 17.73 -18.74
CA GLY A 185 -9.85 17.24 -19.76
C GLY A 185 -9.12 16.71 -21.00
N LYS A 186 -9.88 16.21 -21.97
CA LYS A 186 -9.33 15.47 -23.14
C LYS A 186 -8.44 16.27 -24.09
N GLN A 187 -8.47 17.61 -24.02
CA GLN A 187 -7.81 18.49 -24.99
C GLN A 187 -6.50 19.08 -24.48
N LEU A 188 -6.28 19.10 -23.17
CA LEU A 188 -5.10 19.70 -22.55
C LEU A 188 -4.12 18.59 -22.16
N PRO A 189 -2.98 18.42 -22.87
CA PRO A 189 -1.99 17.41 -22.50
C PRO A 189 -1.34 17.74 -21.15
N ILE A 190 -1.01 16.69 -20.40
CA ILE A 190 -0.22 16.76 -19.18
C ILE A 190 1.20 16.38 -19.53
N VAL A 191 2.13 17.29 -19.25
CA VAL A 191 3.57 17.09 -19.39
C VAL A 191 4.14 16.90 -17.99
N ASN A 192 5.01 15.90 -17.80
CA ASN A 192 5.65 15.70 -16.51
C ASN A 192 6.63 16.86 -16.22
N LEU A 193 7.09 17.02 -14.97
CA LEU A 193 7.93 18.14 -14.60
C LEU A 193 9.23 18.16 -15.43
N GLY A 194 9.58 19.31 -16.03
CA GLY A 194 10.71 19.40 -16.98
C GLY A 194 12.10 19.06 -16.41
N PHE A 195 12.22 18.84 -15.10
CA PHE A 195 13.47 18.59 -14.39
C PHE A 195 13.28 17.56 -13.26
N TYR A 196 14.31 16.75 -13.05
CA TYR A 196 14.48 15.90 -11.87
C TYR A 196 15.49 16.57 -10.93
N ALA A 197 15.05 16.92 -9.72
CA ALA A 197 15.84 17.68 -8.75
C ALA A 197 15.45 17.35 -7.31
N SER A 198 16.36 17.61 -6.38
CA SER A 198 16.13 17.54 -4.94
C SER A 198 17.00 18.59 -4.21
N SER A 199 17.04 18.56 -2.88
CA SER A 199 17.85 19.48 -2.08
C SER A 199 19.36 19.32 -2.34
N GLU A 200 19.77 18.14 -2.80
CA GLU A 200 21.15 17.75 -3.10
C GLU A 200 21.63 18.24 -4.48
N GLY A 201 20.72 18.59 -5.40
CA GLY A 201 21.07 19.08 -6.74
C GLY A 201 19.96 19.00 -7.81
N PHE A 202 20.24 19.55 -8.99
CA PHE A 202 19.40 19.47 -10.20
C PHE A 202 19.93 18.38 -11.15
N PHE A 203 19.54 17.14 -10.91
CA PHE A 203 20.20 15.97 -11.50
C PHE A 203 19.77 15.62 -12.92
N GLY A 204 18.59 16.06 -13.39
CA GLY A 204 18.10 15.62 -14.70
C GLY A 204 17.08 16.53 -15.38
N CYS A 205 16.84 16.27 -16.65
CA CYS A 205 15.84 16.94 -17.50
C CYS A 205 14.89 15.91 -18.11
N LEU A 206 13.63 16.31 -18.30
CA LEU A 206 12.64 15.47 -18.98
C LEU A 206 13.08 15.22 -20.44
N ALA A 207 13.07 13.96 -20.85
CA ALA A 207 13.54 13.55 -22.17
C ALA A 207 12.55 13.88 -23.28
N SER A 208 11.25 13.70 -23.03
CA SER A 208 10.18 14.04 -23.97
C SER A 208 8.97 14.59 -23.25
N ILE A 209 8.27 15.54 -23.87
CA ILE A 209 6.95 15.99 -23.38
C ILE A 209 5.88 14.89 -23.47
N SER A 210 6.15 13.77 -24.16
CA SER A 210 5.26 12.62 -24.33
C SER A 210 5.64 11.40 -23.49
N THR A 211 6.68 11.47 -22.65
CA THR A 211 7.13 10.35 -21.81
C THR A 211 7.38 10.79 -20.37
N ASP A 212 7.45 9.83 -19.46
CA ASP A 212 7.86 10.01 -18.06
C ASP A 212 9.37 9.72 -17.87
N GLU A 213 10.17 9.85 -18.94
CA GLU A 213 11.60 9.52 -18.98
C GLU A 213 12.47 10.77 -18.77
N TYR A 214 13.59 10.62 -18.05
CA TYR A 214 14.55 11.68 -17.75
C TYR A 214 15.96 11.29 -18.16
N PHE A 215 16.72 12.28 -18.64
CA PHE A 215 18.18 12.22 -18.74
C PHE A 215 18.81 12.67 -17.42
N LEU A 216 19.88 12.00 -16.96
CA LEU A 216 20.76 12.56 -15.94
C LEU A 216 21.80 13.50 -16.58
N LEU A 217 22.07 14.63 -15.93
CA LEU A 217 23.01 15.65 -16.40
C LEU A 217 24.43 15.32 -15.90
N PRO A 218 25.35 14.88 -16.77
CA PRO A 218 26.66 14.31 -16.38
C PRO A 218 27.63 15.34 -15.78
N ASN A 219 27.32 16.64 -15.91
CA ASN A 219 28.11 17.75 -15.39
C ASN A 219 27.65 18.26 -14.01
N ILE A 220 26.56 17.72 -13.43
CA ILE A 220 26.03 18.18 -12.14
C ILE A 220 26.53 17.30 -10.98
N ALA A 221 26.66 16.00 -11.21
CA ALA A 221 27.16 15.05 -10.24
C ALA A 221 27.83 13.87 -10.96
N PHE A 222 28.74 13.19 -10.25
CA PHE A 222 29.16 11.85 -10.62
C PHE A 222 28.14 10.84 -10.07
N TYR A 223 27.61 9.97 -10.94
CA TYR A 223 26.54 9.03 -10.61
C TYR A 223 27.04 7.59 -10.50
N GLU A 224 26.60 6.94 -9.44
CA GLU A 224 26.75 5.52 -9.16
C GLU A 224 25.36 4.89 -8.94
N PHE A 225 25.25 3.58 -9.11
CA PHE A 225 23.97 2.86 -9.06
C PHE A 225 24.09 1.60 -8.20
N ILE A 226 23.21 1.43 -7.21
CA ILE A 226 23.10 0.17 -6.45
C ILE A 226 21.91 -0.61 -7.02
N LYS A 227 22.07 -1.87 -7.40
CA LYS A 227 20.96 -2.69 -7.93
C LYS A 227 19.87 -2.86 -6.87
N GLU A 228 18.59 -2.88 -7.25
CA GLU A 228 17.44 -2.97 -6.32
C GLU A 228 17.59 -4.11 -5.28
N ASP A 229 18.04 -5.30 -5.73
CA ASP A 229 18.31 -6.47 -4.88
C ASP A 229 19.37 -6.22 -3.79
N ASP A 230 20.32 -5.30 -4.04
CA ASP A 230 21.49 -5.04 -3.21
C ASP A 230 21.29 -3.91 -2.19
N ILE A 231 20.20 -3.14 -2.33
CA ILE A 231 19.85 -1.98 -1.47
C ILE A 231 19.78 -2.36 0.02
N HIS A 232 19.29 -3.56 0.30
CA HIS A 232 18.89 -4.04 1.64
C HIS A 232 19.71 -5.24 2.16
N GLN A 233 20.88 -5.56 1.58
CA GLN A 233 21.70 -6.69 2.06
C GLN A 233 22.12 -6.53 3.54
N ALA A 234 21.38 -7.20 4.43
CA ALA A 234 21.76 -7.38 5.81
C ALA A 234 22.86 -8.45 5.88
N GLY A 235 24.07 -8.05 6.26
CA GLY A 235 25.18 -8.98 6.42
C GLY A 235 24.89 -10.02 7.50
N ILE A 236 24.77 -11.30 7.10
CA ILE A 236 24.70 -12.42 8.04
C ILE A 236 26.10 -12.60 8.64
N VAL A 237 26.22 -12.36 9.95
CA VAL A 237 27.44 -12.65 10.70
C VAL A 237 27.31 -14.04 11.31
N TYR A 238 28.12 -14.97 10.83
CA TYR A 238 28.29 -16.29 11.44
C TYR A 238 29.16 -16.14 12.69
N ILE A 239 28.63 -16.50 13.86
CA ILE A 239 29.41 -16.54 15.10
C ILE A 239 30.10 -17.91 15.24
N ASP A 240 29.46 -18.97 14.75
CA ASP A 240 30.03 -20.28 14.46
C ASP A 240 29.16 -21.00 13.39
N LYS A 241 29.64 -22.11 12.82
CA LYS A 241 28.98 -22.91 11.76
C LYS A 241 27.59 -23.45 12.11
N SER A 242 27.16 -23.33 13.36
CA SER A 242 25.91 -23.88 13.89
C SER A 242 24.90 -22.81 14.35
N PHE A 243 25.21 -21.51 14.24
CA PHE A 243 24.32 -20.44 14.77
C PHE A 243 24.34 -19.18 13.90
N CYS A 244 23.16 -18.75 13.44
CA CYS A 244 22.96 -17.50 12.70
C CYS A 244 22.01 -16.58 13.46
N ILE A 245 22.35 -15.29 13.57
CA ILE A 245 21.47 -14.26 14.12
C ILE A 245 21.24 -13.20 13.04
N LEU A 246 19.96 -12.90 12.75
CA LEU A 246 19.57 -11.79 11.90
C LEU A 246 19.73 -10.47 12.68
N VAL A 247 20.90 -9.86 12.58
CA VAL A 247 21.17 -8.55 13.17
C VAL A 247 20.86 -7.45 12.16
N ARG A 248 19.78 -6.68 12.38
CA ARG A 248 19.63 -5.35 11.74
C ARG A 248 20.82 -4.51 12.20
N LYS A 249 21.72 -4.14 11.29
CA LYS A 249 23.03 -3.56 11.60
C LYS A 249 22.94 -2.14 12.19
N LYS A 250 22.63 -2.05 13.49
CA LYS A 250 22.80 -0.84 14.31
C LYS A 250 23.67 -1.19 15.52
N PHE A 251 24.91 -0.68 15.48
CA PHE A 251 25.85 -0.54 16.59
C PHE A 251 26.07 -1.75 17.53
N PHE A 252 27.14 -2.51 17.23
CA PHE A 252 28.18 -2.78 18.22
C PHE A 252 29.55 -2.51 17.58
N GLU A 253 30.50 -2.07 18.40
CA GLU A 253 31.79 -1.52 17.97
C GLU A 253 32.79 -2.62 17.53
N ASN A 254 33.90 -2.20 16.90
CA ASN A 254 35.05 -3.04 16.53
C ASN A 254 34.88 -4.06 15.40
N THR A 255 34.18 -3.70 14.32
CA THR A 255 34.56 -4.15 12.96
C THR A 255 34.82 -2.96 12.05
N THR A 256 35.84 -3.08 11.20
CA THR A 256 36.29 -2.06 10.25
C THR A 256 35.17 -1.59 9.32
N HIS A 257 35.27 -0.34 8.85
CA HIS A 257 34.27 0.38 8.03
C HIS A 257 33.39 -0.55 7.18
N GLY A 258 32.10 -0.59 7.52
CA GLY A 258 31.16 -1.53 6.92
C GLY A 258 31.17 -1.47 5.40
N ALA A 259 31.29 -2.63 4.76
CA ALA A 259 31.27 -2.77 3.31
C ALA A 259 30.06 -2.03 2.72
N GLN A 260 30.34 -0.98 1.96
CA GLN A 260 29.34 -0.31 1.13
C GLN A 260 28.83 -1.32 0.09
N PRO A 261 27.53 -1.29 -0.27
CA PRO A 261 27.01 -2.13 -1.34
C PRO A 261 27.79 -1.88 -2.63
N LYS A 262 27.91 -2.91 -3.47
CA LYS A 262 28.58 -2.77 -4.76
C LYS A 262 27.79 -1.78 -5.62
N THR A 263 28.47 -0.74 -6.06
CA THR A 263 27.94 0.19 -7.05
C THR A 263 28.33 -0.22 -8.46
N LEU A 264 27.53 0.24 -9.40
CA LEU A 264 27.69 0.14 -10.84
C LEU A 264 27.86 1.55 -11.40
N LEU A 265 28.63 1.70 -12.48
CA LEU A 265 28.72 2.96 -13.21
C LEU A 265 27.54 3.09 -14.18
N ILE A 266 27.34 4.29 -14.73
CA ILE A 266 26.35 4.56 -15.76
C ILE A 266 26.54 3.70 -17.03
N SER A 267 27.76 3.19 -17.26
CA SER A 267 28.10 2.25 -18.32
C SER A 267 27.62 0.81 -18.07
N ASP A 268 27.33 0.44 -16.81
CA ASP A 268 27.18 -0.94 -16.36
C ASP A 268 25.72 -1.29 -16.00
N ILE A 269 24.82 -0.30 -16.08
CA ILE A 269 23.38 -0.50 -15.87
C ILE A 269 22.69 -0.96 -17.16
N GLU A 270 21.60 -1.71 -17.00
CA GLU A 270 20.89 -2.37 -18.09
C GLU A 270 19.40 -1.99 -18.11
N PRO A 271 18.77 -1.87 -19.30
CA PRO A 271 17.35 -1.56 -19.42
C PRO A 271 16.44 -2.61 -18.76
N GLY A 272 15.30 -2.16 -18.25
CA GLY A 272 14.34 -2.97 -17.51
C GLY A 272 14.72 -3.23 -16.04
N ASN A 273 15.97 -2.98 -15.64
CA ASN A 273 16.41 -3.11 -14.25
C ASN A 273 16.20 -1.81 -13.46
N ARG A 274 16.17 -1.96 -12.14
CA ARG A 274 16.03 -0.89 -11.16
C ARG A 274 17.27 -0.73 -10.30
N TYR A 275 17.54 0.52 -9.95
CA TYR A 275 18.73 0.93 -9.22
C TYR A 275 18.42 2.08 -8.26
N GLU A 276 18.96 2.05 -7.06
CA GLU A 276 19.05 3.23 -6.21
C GLU A 276 20.16 4.16 -6.74
N LEU A 277 19.83 5.44 -6.88
CA LEU A 277 20.77 6.46 -7.31
C LEU A 277 21.73 6.84 -6.18
N VAL A 278 23.01 6.88 -6.49
CA VAL A 278 24.08 7.36 -5.62
C VAL A 278 24.79 8.52 -6.33
N CYS A 279 25.02 9.63 -5.64
CA CYS A 279 25.64 10.82 -6.24
C CYS A 279 26.87 11.30 -5.47
N THR A 280 27.83 11.85 -6.20
CA THR A 280 28.93 12.67 -5.66
C THR A 280 28.84 14.06 -6.30
N THR A 281 28.74 15.11 -5.48
CA THR A 281 28.45 16.48 -5.93
C THR A 281 29.56 17.46 -5.57
N GLU A 282 29.69 18.57 -6.32
CA GLU A 282 30.68 19.62 -6.04
C GLU A 282 30.48 20.28 -4.66
N ALA A 283 29.27 20.21 -4.10
CA ALA A 283 28.94 20.68 -2.75
C ALA A 283 29.52 19.80 -1.62
N GLY A 284 30.26 18.72 -1.94
CA GLY A 284 30.97 17.88 -0.97
C GLY A 284 30.20 16.64 -0.51
N LEU A 285 29.06 16.30 -1.13
CA LEU A 285 28.46 14.98 -0.96
C LEU A 285 29.31 13.95 -1.71
N VAL A 286 29.71 12.87 -1.03
CA VAL A 286 30.57 11.82 -1.61
C VAL A 286 29.90 10.47 -1.43
N ARG A 287 29.62 9.78 -2.56
CA ARG A 287 28.89 8.51 -2.63
C ARG A 287 27.60 8.53 -1.80
N TYR A 288 26.87 9.64 -1.87
CA TYR A 288 25.64 9.88 -1.14
C TYR A 288 24.49 9.07 -1.74
N ARG A 289 23.89 8.20 -0.94
CA ARG A 289 22.69 7.43 -1.29
C ARG A 289 21.47 8.34 -1.32
N MET A 290 20.94 8.61 -2.50
CA MET A 290 19.77 9.47 -2.68
C MET A 290 18.49 8.87 -2.10
N GLY A 291 18.43 7.54 -1.99
CA GLY A 291 17.21 6.80 -1.66
C GLY A 291 16.18 6.74 -2.79
N ASP A 292 16.37 7.46 -3.90
CA ASP A 292 15.52 7.39 -5.08
C ASP A 292 15.87 6.14 -5.90
N VAL A 293 14.89 5.26 -6.12
CA VAL A 293 15.00 4.09 -7.00
C VAL A 293 14.46 4.46 -8.37
N VAL A 294 15.33 4.33 -9.38
CA VAL A 294 15.04 4.63 -10.78
C VAL A 294 15.04 3.35 -11.60
N THR A 295 14.14 3.25 -12.57
CA THR A 295 14.17 2.19 -13.60
C THR A 295 14.94 2.73 -14.79
N CYS A 296 15.98 2.02 -15.25
CA CYS A 296 16.57 2.29 -16.56
C CYS A 296 15.58 1.78 -17.61
N THR A 297 14.90 2.67 -18.35
CA THR A 297 13.86 2.26 -19.29
C THR A 297 14.47 1.73 -20.58
N ARG A 298 15.46 2.46 -21.12
CA ARG A 298 16.17 2.21 -22.37
C ARG A 298 17.40 3.12 -22.47
N PHE A 299 18.13 3.02 -23.58
CA PHE A 299 19.12 4.02 -23.97
C PHE A 299 18.53 4.96 -25.03
N LEU A 300 19.08 6.18 -25.11
CA LEU A 300 18.82 7.13 -26.19
C LEU A 300 19.17 6.53 -27.56
N CYS A 301 18.32 6.75 -28.57
CA CYS A 301 18.53 6.25 -29.93
C CYS A 301 18.35 7.35 -30.98
N ARG A 302 18.88 7.17 -32.20
CA ARG A 302 18.79 8.17 -33.29
C ARG A 302 17.37 8.41 -33.81
N SER A 303 16.43 7.52 -33.51
CA SER A 303 15.00 7.68 -33.84
C SER A 303 14.21 8.45 -32.78
N ASP A 304 14.84 8.86 -31.67
CA ASP A 304 14.24 9.77 -30.69
C ASP A 304 14.22 11.21 -31.25
N ASP A 305 13.03 11.78 -31.47
CA ASP A 305 12.82 13.18 -31.86
C ASP A 305 13.01 14.15 -30.67
N LEU A 306 14.03 13.89 -29.84
CA LEU A 306 14.20 14.47 -28.50
C LEU A 306 15.44 15.36 -28.42
N VAL A 307 16.55 14.91 -29.00
CA VAL A 307 17.82 15.64 -29.05
C VAL A 307 18.45 15.40 -30.43
N PRO A 308 18.76 16.45 -31.21
CA PRO A 308 19.52 16.29 -32.44
C PRO A 308 20.93 15.78 -32.12
N LEU A 309 21.14 14.47 -32.30
CA LEU A 309 22.44 13.84 -32.12
C LEU A 309 23.40 14.25 -33.25
N PRO A 310 24.70 14.43 -32.98
CA PRO A 310 25.70 14.71 -34.02
C PRO A 310 25.63 13.68 -35.15
N ILE A 311 25.42 14.15 -36.38
CA ILE A 311 25.23 13.29 -37.56
C ILE A 311 26.54 12.52 -37.86
N ASP A 312 27.66 13.16 -37.55
CA ASP A 312 29.05 12.76 -37.79
C ASP A 312 29.63 11.76 -36.79
N GLN A 313 29.01 11.53 -35.63
CA GLN A 313 29.35 10.40 -34.77
C GLN A 313 28.69 9.13 -35.32
N GLU A 314 29.42 8.01 -35.46
CA GLU A 314 28.85 6.72 -35.91
C GLU A 314 28.08 5.99 -34.79
N GLU A 315 28.62 6.01 -33.57
CA GLU A 315 27.97 5.44 -32.38
C GLU A 315 27.38 6.54 -31.48
N ILE A 316 26.19 6.26 -30.95
CA ILE A 316 25.55 7.10 -29.93
C ILE A 316 26.15 6.70 -28.57
N PRO A 317 26.60 7.64 -27.72
CA PRO A 317 27.02 7.30 -26.36
C PRO A 317 25.88 6.57 -25.61
N ARG A 318 26.24 5.60 -24.76
CA ARG A 318 25.30 4.82 -23.93
C ARG A 318 24.64 5.71 -22.86
N ILE A 319 23.68 6.53 -23.28
CA ILE A 319 22.95 7.50 -22.44
C ILE A 319 21.66 6.83 -21.96
N PRO A 320 21.57 6.42 -20.69
CA PRO A 320 20.36 5.83 -20.13
C PRO A 320 19.26 6.86 -19.95
N LEU A 321 18.04 6.42 -20.21
CA LEU A 321 16.80 7.09 -19.83
C LEU A 321 16.23 6.44 -18.58
N PHE A 322 15.73 7.27 -17.67
CA PHE A 322 15.24 6.84 -16.36
C PHE A 322 13.80 7.26 -16.11
N SER A 323 13.02 6.37 -15.50
CA SER A 323 11.77 6.74 -14.84
C SER A 323 11.89 6.54 -13.33
N ILE A 324 11.28 7.43 -12.55
CA ILE A 324 11.31 7.36 -11.08
C ILE A 324 10.32 6.29 -10.62
N ALA A 325 10.82 5.23 -9.98
CA ALA A 325 9.98 4.14 -9.48
C ALA A 325 9.39 4.47 -8.10
N TYR A 326 10.25 4.73 -7.11
CA TYR A 326 9.86 5.11 -5.74
C TYR A 326 11.04 5.74 -4.99
N ARG A 327 10.80 6.29 -3.79
CA ARG A 327 11.87 6.69 -2.85
C ARG A 327 11.80 5.84 -1.59
N ILE A 328 12.93 5.25 -1.21
CA ILE A 328 13.07 4.38 -0.03
C ILE A 328 12.68 5.15 1.23
N GLY A 329 11.86 4.52 2.09
CA GLY A 329 11.50 5.05 3.40
C GLY A 329 10.39 6.11 3.42
N SER A 330 9.75 6.42 2.28
CA SER A 330 8.58 7.30 2.23
C SER A 330 7.28 6.48 2.34
N LEU A 331 6.41 6.81 3.31
CA LEU A 331 5.12 6.13 3.54
C LEU A 331 3.92 7.00 3.15
N LEU A 332 3.92 8.28 3.56
CA LEU A 332 2.88 9.26 3.22
C LEU A 332 3.51 10.51 2.61
N ASP A 333 2.90 11.07 1.59
CA ASP A 333 3.31 12.34 0.99
C ASP A 333 2.09 13.09 0.42
N ALA A 334 1.83 14.28 0.92
CA ALA A 334 0.71 15.14 0.53
C ALA A 334 1.17 16.46 -0.11
N PHE A 335 2.30 17.04 0.26
CA PHE A 335 2.83 18.30 -0.28
C PHE A 335 4.36 18.30 -0.43
N GLY A 336 5.01 17.14 -0.36
CA GLY A 336 6.46 16.97 -0.42
C GLY A 336 7.13 16.82 0.96
N GLU A 337 6.35 16.71 2.04
CA GLU A 337 6.84 16.54 3.41
C GLU A 337 7.42 15.16 3.72
N LYS A 338 7.09 14.15 2.90
CA LYS A 338 7.68 12.79 2.93
C LYS A 338 7.73 12.18 4.33
N THR A 339 6.58 11.85 4.88
CA THR A 339 6.47 11.16 6.18
C THR A 339 6.86 9.70 6.02
N SER A 340 7.85 9.26 6.79
CA SER A 340 8.30 7.87 6.85
C SER A 340 7.46 7.04 7.82
N GLU A 341 7.55 5.71 7.69
CA GLU A 341 7.02 4.77 8.70
C GLU A 341 7.55 5.11 10.11
N GLN A 342 8.84 5.44 10.23
CA GLN A 342 9.45 5.82 11.50
C GLN A 342 8.85 7.11 12.09
N HIS A 343 8.60 8.14 11.27
CA HIS A 343 7.97 9.39 11.76
C HIS A 343 6.56 9.12 12.32
N LEU A 344 5.80 8.24 11.67
CA LEU A 344 4.44 7.87 12.08
C LEU A 344 4.47 7.00 13.35
N MET A 345 5.34 5.99 13.39
CA MET A 345 5.58 5.14 14.57
C MET A 345 6.00 5.97 15.78
N ASP A 346 6.98 6.86 15.63
CA ASP A 346 7.43 7.75 16.71
C ASP A 346 6.30 8.67 17.19
N ALA A 347 5.43 9.14 16.28
CA ALA A 347 4.32 10.02 16.65
C ALA A 347 3.30 9.25 17.50
N LEU A 348 2.84 8.09 17.02
CA LEU A 348 1.85 7.25 17.69
C LEU A 348 2.36 6.72 19.04
N GLN A 349 3.65 6.35 19.13
CA GLN A 349 4.28 5.98 20.41
C GLN A 349 4.29 7.14 21.40
N ARG A 350 4.60 8.36 20.97
CA ARG A 350 4.55 9.55 21.86
C ARG A 350 3.12 9.93 22.23
N THR A 351 2.14 9.79 21.32
CA THR A 351 0.70 9.95 21.61
C THR A 351 0.29 8.98 22.73
N SER A 352 0.62 7.69 22.62
CA SER A 352 0.36 6.68 23.65
C SER A 352 1.00 7.04 24.99
N VAL A 353 2.28 7.40 25.01
CA VAL A 353 2.97 7.85 26.24
C VAL A 353 2.28 9.07 26.85
N GLN A 354 1.88 10.04 26.03
CA GLN A 354 1.22 11.26 26.51
C GLN A 354 -0.14 10.97 27.15
N TRP A 355 -0.93 10.05 26.59
CA TRP A 355 -2.21 9.62 27.16
C TRP A 355 -2.00 8.99 28.54
N LYS A 356 -0.99 8.13 28.70
CA LYS A 356 -0.64 7.50 29.99
C LYS A 356 -0.22 8.53 31.04
N GLU A 357 0.60 9.52 30.67
CA GLU A 357 0.97 10.64 31.55
C GLU A 357 -0.24 11.49 31.98
N GLN A 358 -1.25 11.62 31.12
CA GLN A 358 -2.49 12.36 31.41
C GLN A 358 -3.55 11.51 32.14
N GLY A 359 -3.27 10.24 32.43
CA GLY A 359 -4.22 9.32 33.05
C GLY A 359 -5.39 8.92 32.14
N ILE A 360 -5.24 9.09 30.83
CA ILE A 360 -6.20 8.62 29.82
C ILE A 360 -5.95 7.12 29.63
N PRO A 361 -6.93 6.24 29.91
CA PRO A 361 -6.74 4.79 29.92
C PRO A 361 -6.85 4.21 28.51
N LEU A 362 -6.14 4.77 27.52
CA LEU A 362 -6.18 4.34 26.12
C LEU A 362 -4.77 4.07 25.61
N ASP A 363 -4.64 3.06 24.75
CA ASP A 363 -3.43 2.76 23.98
C ASP A 363 -3.78 2.41 22.53
N ILE A 364 -2.78 2.48 21.65
CA ILE A 364 -2.91 2.21 20.22
C ILE A 364 -2.46 0.76 19.99
N TYR A 365 -3.38 -0.09 19.52
CA TYR A 365 -3.11 -1.51 19.29
C TYR A 365 -2.49 -1.77 17.92
N ASP A 366 -3.11 -1.19 16.88
CA ASP A 366 -2.62 -1.24 15.51
C ASP A 366 -3.08 0.02 14.75
N PHE A 367 -2.45 0.30 13.62
CA PHE A 367 -2.82 1.41 12.75
C PHE A 367 -2.52 1.12 11.29
N THR A 368 -3.22 1.84 10.41
CA THR A 368 -2.74 2.07 9.04
C THR A 368 -3.10 3.49 8.63
N SER A 369 -2.54 3.98 7.53
CA SER A 369 -2.65 5.39 7.15
C SER A 369 -2.73 5.59 5.64
N TYR A 370 -3.47 6.59 5.20
CA TYR A 370 -3.44 7.07 3.83
C TYR A 370 -3.50 8.60 3.77
N PRO A 371 -2.92 9.23 2.73
CA PRO A 371 -3.14 10.65 2.49
C PRO A 371 -4.51 10.81 1.80
N LYS A 372 -5.41 11.57 2.44
CA LYS A 372 -6.72 11.92 1.88
C LYS A 372 -6.63 13.24 1.13
N LEU A 373 -6.80 13.14 -0.19
CA LEU A 373 -6.36 14.15 -1.15
C LEU A 373 -7.50 14.64 -2.05
N ASP A 374 -8.60 13.89 -2.09
CA ASP A 374 -9.87 14.17 -2.77
C ASP A 374 -10.73 15.24 -2.06
N VAL A 375 -10.22 15.80 -0.95
CA VAL A 375 -10.90 16.78 -0.10
C VAL A 375 -10.04 18.01 0.13
N PHE A 376 -10.68 19.13 0.40
CA PHE A 376 -10.01 20.38 0.75
C PHE A 376 -10.35 20.77 2.20
N PRO A 377 -9.34 21.02 3.06
CA PRO A 377 -7.91 20.85 2.80
C PRO A 377 -7.45 19.37 2.81
N PRO A 378 -6.44 18.99 1.98
CA PRO A 378 -5.88 17.64 1.97
C PRO A 378 -5.21 17.32 3.31
N HIS A 379 -5.36 16.09 3.83
CA HIS A 379 -4.85 15.71 5.15
C HIS A 379 -4.52 14.22 5.25
N TYR A 380 -3.80 13.81 6.30
CA TYR A 380 -3.60 12.39 6.58
C TYR A 380 -4.82 11.81 7.29
N VAL A 381 -5.21 10.60 6.92
CA VAL A 381 -6.19 9.81 7.66
C VAL A 381 -5.49 8.59 8.26
N LEU A 382 -5.55 8.47 9.58
CA LEU A 382 -5.03 7.32 10.31
C LEU A 382 -6.20 6.42 10.75
N PHE A 383 -6.26 5.22 10.22
CA PHE A 383 -7.13 4.18 10.75
C PHE A 383 -6.48 3.64 12.01
N LEU A 384 -7.17 3.75 13.15
CA LEU A 384 -6.64 3.35 14.46
C LEU A 384 -7.51 2.26 15.07
N GLU A 385 -6.87 1.21 15.58
CA GLU A 385 -7.45 0.29 16.54
C GLU A 385 -6.99 0.71 17.95
N LEU A 386 -7.93 1.14 18.78
CA LEU A 386 -7.67 1.61 20.16
C LEU A 386 -8.10 0.54 21.17
N ILE A 387 -7.33 0.41 22.24
CA ILE A 387 -7.61 -0.47 23.38
C ILE A 387 -7.63 0.32 24.68
N GLU A 388 -8.45 -0.09 25.65
CA GLU A 388 -8.44 0.48 27.00
C GLU A 388 -7.39 -0.20 27.89
N GLU A 389 -6.53 0.57 28.56
CA GLU A 389 -5.64 0.04 29.59
C GLU A 389 -6.47 -0.37 30.82
N GLN A 390 -6.56 -1.69 31.07
CA GLN A 390 -7.43 -2.22 32.13
C GLN A 390 -6.92 -1.88 33.53
N ASN A 391 -7.48 -0.81 34.12
CA ASN A 391 -7.39 -0.57 35.57
C ASN A 391 -8.63 0.09 36.22
N SER A 392 -9.74 0.32 35.48
CA SER A 392 -11.00 0.83 36.04
C SER A 392 -12.15 -0.17 35.88
N LYS A 393 -12.84 -0.50 36.98
CA LYS A 393 -13.97 -1.46 37.02
C LYS A 393 -15.30 -0.85 36.52
N GLN A 394 -15.27 0.00 35.50
CA GLN A 394 -16.47 0.64 34.93
C GLN A 394 -16.34 0.72 33.41
N GLU A 395 -17.26 0.07 32.69
CA GLU A 395 -17.44 0.29 31.25
C GLU A 395 -17.78 1.77 31.00
N TYR A 396 -16.86 2.52 30.39
CA TYR A 396 -17.16 3.87 29.94
C TYR A 396 -18.02 3.79 28.68
N LYS A 397 -19.34 3.84 28.84
CA LYS A 397 -20.25 4.06 27.70
C LYS A 397 -20.03 5.46 27.13
N ILE A 398 -19.14 5.53 26.15
CA ILE A 398 -18.90 6.72 25.33
C ILE A 398 -20.20 7.06 24.60
N SER A 399 -20.92 8.08 25.07
CA SER A 399 -22.04 8.65 24.34
C SER A 399 -21.57 9.24 23.00
N GLU A 400 -22.46 9.43 22.03
CA GLU A 400 -22.12 10.02 20.72
C GLU A 400 -21.40 11.38 20.86
N LYS A 401 -21.78 12.18 21.86
CA LYS A 401 -21.10 13.44 22.22
C LYS A 401 -19.69 13.21 22.80
N ASN A 402 -19.50 12.15 23.58
CA ASN A 402 -18.18 11.76 24.09
C ASN A 402 -17.30 11.15 22.98
N PHE A 403 -17.88 10.51 21.97
CA PHE A 403 -17.14 9.95 20.83
C PHE A 403 -16.55 11.08 19.98
N GLN A 404 -17.33 12.12 19.69
CA GLN A 404 -16.83 13.31 18.99
C GLN A 404 -15.72 14.03 19.78
N LEU A 405 -15.84 14.09 21.12
CA LEU A 405 -14.81 14.63 22.01
C LEU A 405 -13.54 13.77 22.01
N LEU A 406 -13.68 12.43 22.08
CA LEU A 406 -12.54 11.50 21.98
C LEU A 406 -11.85 11.63 20.62
N GLN A 407 -12.62 11.62 19.53
CA GLN A 407 -12.13 11.81 18.16
C GLN A 407 -11.29 13.08 18.06
N THR A 408 -11.83 14.21 18.53
CA THR A 408 -11.14 15.50 18.54
C THR A 408 -9.85 15.47 19.38
N MET A 409 -9.86 14.80 20.55
CA MET A 409 -8.70 14.67 21.43
C MET A 409 -7.59 13.82 20.79
N VAL A 410 -7.95 12.68 20.19
CA VAL A 410 -7.01 11.77 19.52
C VAL A 410 -6.40 12.44 18.30
N ASP A 411 -7.23 13.04 17.45
CA ASP A 411 -6.79 13.78 16.26
C ASP A 411 -5.83 14.91 16.63
N SER A 412 -6.16 15.70 17.66
CA SER A 412 -5.32 16.82 18.12
C SER A 412 -3.96 16.38 18.69
N GLU A 413 -3.92 15.27 19.43
CA GLU A 413 -2.68 14.75 20.01
C GLU A 413 -1.80 14.06 18.97
N ILE A 414 -2.37 13.29 18.05
CA ILE A 414 -1.62 12.70 16.92
C ILE A 414 -1.07 13.79 16.01
N GLU A 415 -1.88 14.79 15.65
CA GLU A 415 -1.46 15.97 14.89
C GLU A 415 -0.28 16.69 15.55
N ARG A 416 -0.35 16.88 16.88
CA ARG A 416 0.73 17.49 17.66
C ARG A 416 2.02 16.65 17.60
N GLN A 417 1.91 15.34 17.73
CA GLN A 417 3.08 14.45 17.74
C GLN A 417 3.69 14.28 16.34
N LEU A 418 2.87 14.21 15.29
CA LEU A 418 3.34 14.26 13.88
C LEU A 418 4.11 15.56 13.59
N CYS A 419 3.62 16.70 14.09
CA CYS A 419 4.35 17.96 14.02
C CYS A 419 5.66 17.98 14.83
N GLN A 420 5.84 17.10 15.83
CA GLN A 420 7.08 16.98 16.61
C GLN A 420 8.07 15.94 16.07
N THR A 421 7.59 14.92 15.36
CA THR A 421 8.44 13.85 14.79
C THR A 421 8.84 14.12 13.34
N ASN A 422 7.96 14.73 12.54
CA ASN A 422 8.29 15.19 11.19
C ASN A 422 8.32 16.73 11.12
N PHE A 423 9.54 17.29 11.11
CA PHE A 423 9.78 18.72 10.94
C PHE A 423 9.21 19.27 9.62
N ASN A 424 9.25 18.49 8.53
CA ASN A 424 8.71 18.93 7.25
C ASN A 424 7.17 18.97 7.26
N TYR A 425 6.52 17.98 7.89
CA TYR A 425 5.07 17.97 8.09
C TYR A 425 4.61 19.21 8.87
N ASN A 426 5.29 19.52 9.98
CA ASN A 426 5.06 20.71 10.79
C ASN A 426 5.21 22.01 9.99
N ASN A 427 6.23 22.09 9.12
CA ASN A 427 6.43 23.26 8.27
C ASN A 427 5.33 23.39 7.22
N VAL A 428 4.92 22.30 6.57
CA VAL A 428 3.79 22.29 5.63
C VAL A 428 2.52 22.75 6.35
N ARG A 429 2.18 22.15 7.50
CA ARG A 429 0.99 22.48 8.32
C ARG A 429 0.92 23.91 8.85
N LYS A 430 2.05 24.62 8.92
CA LYS A 430 2.13 26.05 9.30
C LYS A 430 2.07 27.01 8.13
N VAL A 431 2.38 26.53 6.93
CA VAL A 431 2.58 27.36 5.75
C VAL A 431 1.42 27.22 4.77
N VAL A 432 0.85 26.02 4.66
CA VAL A 432 -0.20 25.54 3.75
C VAL A 432 -1.41 25.06 4.57
N ASP A 433 -2.65 25.25 4.10
CA ASP A 433 -3.79 24.42 4.57
C ASP A 433 -3.64 23.00 3.98
N MET A 434 -2.71 22.27 4.59
CA MET A 434 -2.89 20.86 4.83
C MET A 434 -3.80 20.76 6.05
N GLY A 435 -4.89 20.00 5.98
CA GLY A 435 -5.78 19.81 7.13
C GLY A 435 -5.07 19.05 8.25
N CYS A 436 -5.56 19.18 9.49
CA CYS A 436 -5.12 18.33 10.58
C CYS A 436 -5.29 16.86 10.20
N SER A 437 -4.35 16.01 10.60
CA SER A 437 -4.56 14.56 10.54
C SER A 437 -5.87 14.21 11.26
N SER A 438 -6.74 13.46 10.59
CA SER A 438 -7.93 12.88 11.22
C SER A 438 -7.68 11.40 11.45
N SER A 439 -8.30 10.83 12.48
CA SER A 439 -8.33 9.40 12.66
C SER A 439 -9.71 8.83 12.39
N LEU A 440 -9.74 7.56 12.02
CA LEU A 440 -10.96 6.77 11.89
C LEU A 440 -10.81 5.55 12.79
N PHE A 441 -11.54 5.55 13.90
CA PHE A 441 -11.56 4.40 14.80
C PHE A 441 -12.25 3.23 14.11
N VAL A 442 -11.48 2.17 13.84
CA VAL A 442 -11.99 1.00 13.12
C VAL A 442 -12.80 0.12 14.08
N SER A 443 -14.11 0.37 14.11
CA SER A 443 -15.05 -0.42 14.91
C SER A 443 -15.52 -1.68 14.17
N HIS A 444 -15.61 -2.78 14.90
CA HIS A 444 -15.94 -4.12 14.38
C HIS A 444 -17.40 -4.28 13.86
N LYS A 445 -18.24 -3.21 13.86
CA LYS A 445 -19.67 -3.28 13.46
C LYS A 445 -20.22 -1.96 12.89
N LEU A 446 -20.51 -1.86 11.57
CA LEU A 446 -21.56 -0.97 10.98
C LEU A 446 -21.90 -1.21 9.47
N ASN A 447 -22.88 -2.10 9.24
CA ASN A 447 -23.90 -2.15 8.16
C ASN A 447 -23.61 -2.34 6.63
N ARG A 448 -24.64 -2.86 5.93
CA ARG A 448 -24.61 -3.54 4.60
C ARG A 448 -25.43 -2.88 3.48
N SER A 449 -25.04 -3.11 2.23
CA SER A 449 -25.92 -3.54 1.09
C SER A 449 -25.02 -4.07 -0.07
N ARG A 450 -25.46 -4.78 -1.12
CA ARG A 450 -26.74 -5.45 -1.51
C ARG A 450 -26.39 -6.62 -2.48
N SER A 451 -27.23 -7.66 -2.61
CA SER A 451 -26.86 -8.91 -3.33
C SER A 451 -27.60 -9.12 -4.67
N PHE A 452 -26.87 -9.40 -5.75
CA PHE A 452 -27.36 -10.11 -6.96
C PHE A 452 -26.17 -10.66 -7.78
N ASN A 453 -25.81 -11.95 -7.61
CA ASN A 453 -25.01 -12.80 -8.52
C ASN A 453 -24.73 -14.18 -7.88
N LEU A 454 -25.80 -14.84 -7.42
CA LEU A 454 -25.72 -16.00 -6.50
C LEU A 454 -25.08 -17.29 -7.07
N LEU A 455 -24.82 -17.36 -8.37
CA LEU A 455 -24.04 -18.46 -8.99
C LEU A 455 -22.66 -18.03 -9.53
N LYS A 456 -22.31 -16.75 -9.45
CA LYS A 456 -20.92 -16.26 -9.67
C LYS A 456 -20.13 -16.21 -8.34
N ASN A 457 -20.83 -15.88 -7.25
CA ASN A 457 -20.25 -15.67 -5.92
C ASN A 457 -19.99 -16.97 -5.12
N ARG A 458 -19.87 -18.13 -5.78
CA ARG A 458 -19.26 -19.36 -5.20
C ARG A 458 -17.84 -19.62 -5.71
N TYR A 459 -17.40 -18.92 -6.77
CA TYR A 459 -16.06 -19.10 -7.38
C TYR A 459 -15.20 -17.82 -7.41
N ASN A 460 -15.77 -16.63 -7.19
CA ASN A 460 -15.00 -15.39 -7.00
C ASN A 460 -14.43 -15.29 -5.57
N SER A 461 -13.53 -16.19 -5.20
CA SER A 461 -12.46 -15.87 -4.26
C SER A 461 -11.36 -15.15 -5.05
N ASP A 462 -11.39 -13.83 -5.06
CA ASP A 462 -10.29 -13.05 -5.61
C ASP A 462 -9.01 -13.37 -4.84
N SER A 463 -8.01 -13.80 -5.60
CA SER A 463 -6.69 -14.30 -5.17
C SER A 463 -6.69 -15.73 -4.56
N ILE A 464 -5.76 -16.52 -5.08
CA ILE A 464 -5.34 -17.80 -4.51
C ILE A 464 -4.47 -17.58 -3.25
N GLN A 465 -3.94 -16.37 -3.08
CA GLN A 465 -3.15 -15.90 -1.93
C GLN A 465 -3.82 -16.18 -0.56
N ASN A 466 -5.15 -16.34 -0.53
CA ASN A 466 -5.92 -16.56 0.69
C ASN A 466 -6.22 -18.03 1.03
N GLU A 467 -6.03 -18.97 0.09
CA GLU A 467 -6.26 -20.40 0.37
C GLU A 467 -4.99 -21.14 0.78
N PHE A 468 -3.80 -20.61 0.47
CA PHE A 468 -2.55 -21.38 0.54
C PHE A 468 -1.37 -20.62 1.16
N ILE A 469 -0.51 -21.34 1.90
CA ILE A 469 0.79 -20.86 2.40
C ILE A 469 1.92 -21.63 1.70
N LEU A 470 2.85 -20.91 1.07
CA LEU A 470 4.13 -21.46 0.65
C LEU A 470 5.07 -21.60 1.85
N THR A 471 5.73 -22.75 1.98
CA THR A 471 6.76 -22.96 3.01
C THR A 471 8.13 -23.22 2.40
N GLY A 472 9.14 -22.54 2.95
CA GLY A 472 10.53 -22.97 2.82
C GLY A 472 10.75 -24.27 3.61
N TRP A 473 11.70 -25.08 3.17
CA TRP A 473 11.92 -26.46 3.65
C TRP A 473 12.32 -26.60 5.14
N THR A 474 12.55 -25.50 5.86
CA THR A 474 13.36 -25.46 7.10
C THR A 474 12.57 -25.45 8.41
N GLY A 475 11.32 -25.94 8.47
CA GLY A 475 10.57 -25.90 9.75
C GLY A 475 9.12 -26.40 9.76
N ILE A 476 8.79 -27.47 9.04
CA ILE A 476 7.40 -27.97 8.98
C ILE A 476 7.11 -28.90 10.17
N VAL A 477 6.21 -28.47 11.04
CA VAL A 477 5.66 -29.29 12.14
C VAL A 477 4.64 -30.28 11.57
N PRO A 478 4.67 -31.59 11.94
CA PRO A 478 3.72 -32.58 11.44
C PRO A 478 2.25 -32.19 11.63
N ARG A 479 1.41 -32.38 10.61
CA ARG A 479 -0.03 -32.04 10.66
C ARG A 479 -0.74 -32.65 11.88
N ILE A 480 -0.42 -33.89 12.24
CA ILE A 480 -1.02 -34.56 13.40
C ILE A 480 -0.69 -33.84 14.72
N GLU A 481 0.49 -33.23 14.82
CA GLU A 481 0.93 -32.45 15.98
C GLU A 481 0.27 -31.06 15.99
N LEU A 482 0.00 -30.48 14.82
CA LEU A 482 -0.79 -29.25 14.69
C LEU A 482 -2.26 -29.48 15.10
N VAL A 483 -2.86 -30.60 14.70
CA VAL A 483 -4.25 -30.95 15.05
C VAL A 483 -4.41 -31.23 16.55
N LYS A 484 -3.43 -31.84 17.20
CA LYS A 484 -3.44 -32.04 18.67
C LYS A 484 -3.48 -30.71 19.45
N ARG A 485 -2.89 -29.65 18.92
CA ARG A 485 -2.77 -28.32 19.57
C ARG A 485 -3.99 -27.41 19.36
N LEU A 486 -4.99 -27.84 18.58
CA LEU A 486 -6.29 -27.18 18.46
C LEU A 486 -7.14 -27.34 19.74
N PRO A 487 -8.18 -26.51 19.98
CA PRO A 487 -9.03 -26.60 21.17
C PRO A 487 -9.60 -28.00 21.37
N ASP A 488 -9.52 -28.54 22.58
CA ASP A 488 -10.42 -29.62 22.99
C ASP A 488 -11.80 -29.02 23.23
N CYS A 489 -12.77 -29.46 22.44
CA CYS A 489 -14.14 -28.95 22.45
C CYS A 489 -15.10 -29.99 21.92
N THR A 490 -16.32 -29.97 22.45
CA THR A 490 -17.41 -30.86 22.05
C THR A 490 -18.23 -30.24 20.92
N ILE A 491 -19.00 -31.07 20.19
CA ILE A 491 -19.94 -30.58 19.15
C ILE A 491 -20.88 -29.52 19.73
N LYS A 492 -21.31 -29.70 20.98
CA LYS A 492 -22.08 -28.70 21.73
C LYS A 492 -21.35 -27.36 21.85
N ASP A 493 -20.09 -27.34 22.26
CA ASP A 493 -19.33 -26.10 22.44
C ASP A 493 -19.18 -25.31 21.12
N ALA A 494 -18.97 -26.02 20.00
CA ALA A 494 -18.92 -25.38 18.69
C ALA A 494 -20.29 -24.85 18.27
N VAL A 495 -21.36 -25.65 18.38
CA VAL A 495 -22.73 -25.25 18.02
C VAL A 495 -23.21 -24.06 18.86
N ASP A 496 -22.95 -24.07 20.17
CA ASP A 496 -23.32 -22.99 21.07
C ASP A 496 -22.54 -21.70 20.72
N LYS A 497 -21.25 -21.77 20.38
CA LYS A 497 -20.47 -20.61 19.90
C LYS A 497 -20.91 -20.10 18.52
N ILE A 498 -21.28 -21.00 17.60
CA ILE A 498 -21.83 -20.61 16.29
C ILE A 498 -23.18 -19.88 16.46
N LYS A 499 -24.09 -20.44 17.26
CA LYS A 499 -25.40 -19.83 17.56
C LYS A 499 -25.27 -18.50 18.30
N ALA A 500 -24.28 -18.35 19.17
CA ALA A 500 -23.99 -17.10 19.88
C ALA A 500 -23.36 -15.99 19.01
N THR A 501 -23.10 -16.23 17.71
CA THR A 501 -22.41 -15.26 16.85
C THR A 501 -23.37 -14.32 16.12
N ASP A 502 -23.31 -13.02 16.47
CA ASP A 502 -24.12 -11.95 15.87
C ASP A 502 -24.04 -11.86 14.33
N GLU A 503 -22.91 -12.22 13.69
CA GLU A 503 -22.77 -12.20 12.22
C GLU A 503 -23.70 -13.20 11.50
N LEU A 504 -24.13 -14.25 12.20
CA LEU A 504 -25.02 -15.30 11.68
C LEU A 504 -26.48 -15.11 12.12
N GLN A 505 -26.69 -14.39 13.22
CA GLN A 505 -28.03 -13.99 13.66
C GLN A 505 -28.61 -12.96 12.67
N ASN A 506 -29.90 -13.11 12.34
CA ASN A 506 -30.64 -12.33 11.32
C ASN A 506 -30.38 -12.70 9.84
N ASP A 507 -29.64 -13.76 9.53
CA ASP A 507 -29.52 -14.26 8.14
C ASP A 507 -30.54 -15.36 7.83
N LYS A 508 -31.53 -15.06 6.98
CA LYS A 508 -32.58 -16.02 6.58
C LYS A 508 -32.07 -17.24 5.80
N SER A 509 -30.82 -17.25 5.34
CA SER A 509 -30.20 -18.45 4.75
C SER A 509 -29.68 -19.45 5.80
N MET A 510 -29.65 -19.06 7.08
CA MET A 510 -29.16 -19.90 8.16
C MET A 510 -30.19 -20.90 8.70
N ASP A 511 -31.47 -20.81 8.36
CA ASP A 511 -32.52 -21.67 8.94
C ASP A 511 -32.19 -23.17 8.77
N LYS A 512 -31.78 -23.59 7.56
CA LYS A 512 -31.30 -24.96 7.29
C LYS A 512 -29.99 -25.29 8.01
N VAL A 513 -29.08 -24.32 8.12
CA VAL A 513 -27.80 -24.47 8.82
C VAL A 513 -28.03 -24.73 10.31
N TYR A 514 -28.92 -23.97 10.96
CA TYR A 514 -29.28 -24.17 12.36
C TYR A 514 -29.93 -25.53 12.60
N ILE A 515 -30.77 -26.04 11.68
CA ILE A 515 -31.28 -27.42 11.75
C ILE A 515 -30.13 -28.45 11.69
N GLY A 516 -29.15 -28.26 10.81
CA GLY A 516 -27.95 -29.12 10.75
C GLY A 516 -27.14 -29.07 12.06
N LEU A 517 -26.87 -27.88 12.57
CA LEU A 517 -26.15 -27.67 13.84
C LEU A 517 -26.91 -28.27 15.04
N GLU A 518 -28.25 -28.21 15.05
CA GLU A 518 -29.08 -28.80 16.09
C GLU A 518 -29.06 -30.32 16.08
N ARG A 519 -29.09 -30.94 14.89
CA ARG A 519 -28.91 -32.40 14.78
C ARG A 519 -27.51 -32.83 15.18
N ALA A 520 -26.48 -32.09 14.77
CA ALA A 520 -25.11 -32.35 15.22
C ALA A 520 -25.00 -32.35 16.76
N GLN A 521 -25.67 -31.38 17.41
CA GLN A 521 -25.68 -31.25 18.87
C GLN A 521 -26.51 -32.33 19.57
N SER A 522 -27.69 -32.68 19.05
CA SER A 522 -28.64 -33.60 19.70
C SER A 522 -28.32 -35.08 19.45
N GLU A 523 -27.87 -35.42 18.23
CA GLU A 523 -27.49 -36.77 17.82
C GLU A 523 -26.00 -37.05 18.13
N SER A 524 -25.23 -36.01 18.50
CA SER A 524 -23.76 -36.06 18.68
C SER A 524 -23.00 -36.56 17.45
N ASP A 525 -23.59 -36.39 16.25
CA ASP A 525 -22.99 -36.79 14.98
C ASP A 525 -22.33 -35.59 14.27
N ILE A 526 -21.05 -35.75 13.98
CA ILE A 526 -20.20 -34.79 13.28
C ILE A 526 -20.56 -34.66 11.79
N THR A 527 -21.19 -35.66 11.16
CA THR A 527 -21.64 -35.55 9.74
C THR A 527 -22.56 -34.35 9.54
N HIS A 528 -23.40 -34.05 10.53
CA HIS A 528 -24.32 -32.93 10.52
C HIS A 528 -23.63 -31.55 10.58
N LEU A 529 -22.40 -31.45 11.11
CA LEU A 529 -21.59 -30.23 10.99
C LEU A 529 -21.06 -30.04 9.55
N VAL A 530 -20.68 -31.14 8.88
CA VAL A 530 -20.25 -31.10 7.48
C VAL A 530 -21.44 -30.79 6.57
N TYR A 531 -22.61 -31.40 6.82
CA TYR A 531 -23.87 -31.02 6.19
C TYR A 531 -24.16 -29.52 6.34
N ALA A 532 -24.07 -28.98 7.57
CA ALA A 532 -24.25 -27.55 7.84
C ALA A 532 -23.28 -26.65 7.05
N TYR A 533 -22.05 -27.11 6.77
CA TYR A 533 -21.11 -26.44 5.88
C TYR A 533 -21.54 -26.48 4.39
N THR A 534 -22.09 -27.60 3.91
CA THR A 534 -22.53 -27.75 2.51
C THR A 534 -23.79 -26.95 2.15
N ILE A 535 -24.57 -26.49 3.14
CA ILE A 535 -25.81 -25.74 2.91
C ILE A 535 -25.52 -24.35 2.34
N GLU A 536 -26.22 -23.99 1.26
CA GLU A 536 -26.13 -22.67 0.64
C GLU A 536 -26.59 -21.56 1.59
N SER A 537 -25.62 -20.92 2.19
CA SER A 537 -25.79 -19.89 3.21
C SER A 537 -24.53 -19.00 3.27
N ASN A 538 -24.53 -17.98 4.13
CA ASN A 538 -23.29 -17.27 4.42
C ASN A 538 -22.40 -18.00 5.45
N PHE A 539 -22.80 -19.16 5.98
CA PHE A 539 -22.03 -19.92 6.98
C PHE A 539 -20.63 -20.30 6.48
N TYR A 540 -20.53 -21.04 5.36
CA TYR A 540 -19.23 -21.44 4.80
C TYR A 540 -18.40 -20.23 4.35
N ARG A 541 -19.03 -19.16 3.85
CA ARG A 541 -18.34 -17.92 3.45
C ARG A 541 -17.70 -17.22 4.63
N ILE A 542 -18.46 -17.06 5.72
CA ILE A 542 -17.96 -16.41 6.94
C ILE A 542 -16.89 -17.28 7.61
N LEU A 543 -17.09 -18.61 7.64
CA LEU A 543 -16.08 -19.57 8.10
C LEU A 543 -14.76 -19.41 7.33
N ASN A 544 -14.79 -19.58 6.01
CA ASN A 544 -13.57 -19.55 5.20
C ASN A 544 -12.90 -18.18 5.17
N ARG A 545 -13.67 -17.08 5.14
CA ARG A 545 -13.13 -15.71 5.27
C ARG A 545 -12.45 -15.49 6.62
N LYS A 546 -13.04 -15.97 7.71
CA LYS A 546 -12.41 -15.86 9.03
C LYS A 546 -11.15 -16.74 9.12
N LEU A 547 -11.16 -17.93 8.53
CA LEU A 547 -9.99 -18.82 8.46
C LEU A 547 -8.85 -18.24 7.62
N SER A 548 -9.12 -17.69 6.42
CA SER A 548 -8.08 -17.05 5.59
C SER A 548 -7.41 -15.87 6.29
N ASN A 549 -8.19 -15.14 7.08
CA ASN A 549 -7.78 -13.92 7.78
C ASN A 549 -7.23 -14.20 9.20
N LEU A 550 -6.94 -15.45 9.56
CA LEU A 550 -6.32 -15.77 10.86
C LEU A 550 -4.87 -15.27 10.99
N SER A 551 -4.20 -14.93 9.88
CA SER A 551 -2.87 -14.30 9.90
C SER A 551 -2.81 -13.05 9.03
N VAL A 552 -2.04 -12.06 9.48
CA VAL A 552 -1.74 -10.83 8.74
C VAL A 552 -0.69 -11.07 7.64
N SER A 553 0.13 -12.12 7.79
CA SER A 553 1.13 -12.54 6.81
C SER A 553 0.83 -13.91 6.21
N ASN A 554 1.54 -14.24 5.11
CA ASN A 554 1.59 -15.59 4.53
C ASN A 554 2.66 -16.49 5.18
N ASN A 555 2.99 -16.24 6.45
CA ASN A 555 3.94 -17.07 7.22
C ASN A 555 3.19 -18.20 7.94
N LEU A 556 3.60 -19.47 7.72
CA LEU A 556 3.03 -20.62 8.43
C LEU A 556 3.15 -20.45 9.95
N THR A 557 4.30 -19.96 10.43
CA THR A 557 4.55 -19.85 11.88
C THR A 557 3.60 -18.86 12.53
N GLU A 558 3.26 -17.75 11.88
CA GLU A 558 2.28 -16.78 12.40
C GLU A 558 0.85 -17.28 12.27
N TYR A 559 0.48 -17.94 11.17
CA TYR A 559 -0.83 -18.58 11.01
C TYR A 559 -1.09 -19.61 12.11
N LEU A 560 -0.11 -20.48 12.38
CA LEU A 560 -0.18 -21.45 13.48
C LEU A 560 -0.15 -20.75 14.84
N THR A 561 0.68 -19.74 15.04
CA THR A 561 0.75 -19.00 16.30
C THR A 561 -0.56 -18.27 16.60
N ALA A 562 -1.22 -17.66 15.61
CA ALA A 562 -2.54 -17.05 15.78
C ALA A 562 -3.63 -18.10 16.05
N MET A 563 -3.56 -19.26 15.39
CA MET A 563 -4.39 -20.43 15.72
C MET A 563 -4.17 -20.94 17.15
N PHE A 564 -2.97 -20.80 17.74
CA PHE A 564 -2.67 -21.30 19.10
C PHE A 564 -2.86 -20.25 20.21
N ILE A 565 -2.59 -18.97 19.95
CA ILE A 565 -2.78 -17.89 20.94
C ILE A 565 -4.27 -17.71 21.26
N LYS A 566 -5.14 -17.80 20.24
CA LYS A 566 -6.59 -17.73 20.48
C LYS A 566 -7.13 -18.91 21.27
N THR A 567 -6.43 -20.05 21.34
CA THR A 567 -7.01 -21.31 21.88
C THR A 567 -6.56 -21.62 23.30
N ASN A 568 -5.53 -20.94 23.80
CA ASN A 568 -5.06 -21.03 25.20
C ASN A 568 -5.75 -20.05 26.17
N LYS A 569 -6.75 -19.27 25.71
CA LYS A 569 -7.63 -18.50 26.61
C LYS A 569 -8.76 -19.38 27.13
N ASN A 570 -9.12 -19.22 28.41
CA ASN A 570 -10.09 -20.05 29.14
C ASN A 570 -11.33 -20.43 28.32
N HIS A 571 -11.86 -21.65 28.49
CA HIS A 571 -13.04 -22.14 27.75
C HIS A 571 -14.29 -21.23 27.84
N ASN A 572 -14.40 -20.41 28.89
CA ASN A 572 -15.47 -19.42 29.08
C ASN A 572 -15.23 -18.07 28.34
N ASP A 573 -14.10 -17.92 27.63
CA ASP A 573 -13.77 -16.69 26.91
C ASP A 573 -14.54 -16.60 25.58
N LYS A 574 -15.25 -15.48 25.42
CA LYS A 574 -16.04 -15.14 24.23
C LYS A 574 -15.17 -14.73 23.02
N THR A 575 -13.86 -14.50 23.22
CA THR A 575 -12.94 -14.02 22.17
C THR A 575 -12.38 -15.11 21.26
N VAL A 576 -12.52 -16.39 21.62
CA VAL A 576 -12.10 -17.50 20.75
C VAL A 576 -13.16 -17.72 19.67
N ASP A 577 -12.87 -17.26 18.46
CA ASP A 577 -13.78 -17.22 17.32
C ASP A 577 -14.24 -18.64 16.91
N TRP A 578 -15.53 -18.78 16.58
CA TRP A 578 -16.17 -20.06 16.28
C TRP A 578 -15.55 -20.88 15.14
N PRO A 579 -14.87 -20.31 14.12
CA PRO A 579 -14.15 -21.08 13.09
C PRO A 579 -13.13 -22.06 13.64
N LEU A 580 -12.44 -21.72 14.74
CA LEU A 580 -11.42 -22.60 15.33
C LEU A 580 -12.05 -23.80 16.03
N TYR A 581 -13.23 -23.64 16.64
CA TYR A 581 -14.00 -24.75 17.22
C TYR A 581 -14.55 -25.66 16.13
N PHE A 582 -15.20 -25.09 15.12
CA PHE A 582 -15.71 -25.85 13.98
C PHE A 582 -14.58 -26.64 13.31
N THR A 583 -13.45 -25.98 13.01
CA THR A 583 -12.28 -26.60 12.37
C THR A 583 -11.63 -27.66 13.26
N SER A 584 -11.50 -27.42 14.57
CA SER A 584 -10.96 -28.40 15.52
C SER A 584 -11.77 -29.68 15.54
N ILE A 585 -13.09 -29.58 15.61
CA ILE A 585 -13.97 -30.75 15.68
C ILE A 585 -13.90 -31.56 14.40
N ILE A 586 -13.98 -30.92 13.22
CA ILE A 586 -13.81 -31.63 11.95
C ILE A 586 -12.43 -32.29 11.87
N LEU A 587 -11.34 -31.58 12.16
CA LEU A 587 -9.99 -32.15 12.05
C LEU A 587 -9.73 -33.27 13.06
N LYS A 588 -10.17 -33.15 14.31
CA LYS A 588 -10.03 -34.22 15.32
C LYS A 588 -10.96 -35.40 15.02
N GLY A 589 -12.17 -35.13 14.54
CA GLY A 589 -13.15 -36.14 14.18
C GLY A 589 -12.79 -36.96 12.94
N VAL A 590 -12.10 -36.41 11.93
CA VAL A 590 -11.59 -37.22 10.80
C VAL A 590 -10.41 -38.10 11.24
N ASN A 591 -9.68 -37.74 12.30
CA ASN A 591 -8.59 -38.53 12.86
C ASN A 591 -9.04 -39.53 13.96
N SER A 592 -10.33 -39.62 14.31
CA SER A 592 -10.80 -40.51 15.37
C SER A 592 -11.14 -41.91 14.86
N VAL A 593 -10.79 -42.93 15.66
CA VAL A 593 -11.11 -44.33 15.34
C VAL A 593 -12.62 -44.54 15.39
N GLY A 594 -13.21 -45.04 14.30
CA GLY A 594 -14.65 -45.25 14.18
C GLY A 594 -15.46 -44.01 13.77
N SER A 595 -14.81 -42.95 13.27
CA SER A 595 -15.48 -41.77 12.76
C SER A 595 -16.51 -42.08 11.65
N PRO A 596 -17.69 -41.43 11.63
CA PRO A 596 -18.64 -41.55 10.53
C PRO A 596 -18.22 -40.76 9.27
N LEU A 597 -17.19 -39.91 9.36
CA LEU A 597 -16.66 -39.15 8.22
C LEU A 597 -15.79 -40.05 7.33
N LYS A 598 -16.25 -40.31 6.11
CA LYS A 598 -15.50 -41.08 5.12
C LYS A 598 -14.41 -40.22 4.49
N CYS A 599 -13.15 -40.62 4.64
CA CYS A 599 -12.05 -40.00 3.92
C CYS A 599 -12.10 -40.34 2.43
N PHE A 600 -11.72 -39.39 1.57
CA PHE A 600 -11.58 -39.62 0.12
C PHE A 600 -10.12 -39.86 -0.27
N CYS A 601 -9.88 -40.91 -1.06
CA CYS A 601 -8.58 -41.24 -1.64
C CYS A 601 -8.70 -41.31 -3.17
N GLY A 602 -7.75 -40.73 -3.90
CA GLY A 602 -7.82 -40.63 -5.37
C GLY A 602 -7.55 -39.22 -5.90
N ARG A 603 -8.07 -38.92 -7.10
CA ARG A 603 -7.89 -37.62 -7.76
C ARG A 603 -9.15 -36.76 -7.71
N THR A 604 -8.98 -35.48 -7.40
CA THR A 604 -10.04 -34.47 -7.50
C THR A 604 -9.55 -33.24 -8.26
N TYR A 605 -10.50 -32.44 -8.74
CA TYR A 605 -10.27 -31.36 -9.69
C TYR A 605 -10.99 -30.10 -9.23
N ARG A 606 -10.33 -28.94 -9.28
CA ARG A 606 -10.94 -27.63 -9.00
C ARG A 606 -10.56 -26.63 -10.10
N GLY A 607 -11.56 -26.13 -10.81
CA GLY A 607 -11.37 -25.08 -11.81
C GLY A 607 -11.60 -23.70 -11.21
N LEU A 608 -10.72 -22.75 -11.51
CA LEU A 608 -10.79 -21.37 -11.02
C LEU A 608 -9.93 -20.46 -11.92
N THR A 609 -9.85 -19.17 -11.61
CA THR A 609 -9.02 -18.21 -12.35
C THR A 609 -7.87 -17.67 -11.50
N ILE A 610 -6.66 -17.68 -12.05
CA ILE A 610 -5.40 -17.32 -11.37
C ILE A 610 -4.83 -16.02 -11.95
N THR A 611 -4.22 -15.16 -11.13
CA THR A 611 -3.44 -14.03 -11.65
C THR A 611 -2.04 -14.49 -12.06
N GLN A 612 -1.35 -13.77 -12.95
CA GLN A 612 0.06 -14.08 -13.27
C GLN A 612 0.97 -14.04 -12.03
N HIS A 613 0.62 -13.19 -11.06
CA HIS A 613 1.34 -13.07 -9.79
C HIS A 613 1.09 -14.27 -8.87
N ASP A 614 -0.18 -14.69 -8.71
CA ASP A 614 -0.56 -15.88 -7.94
C ASP A 614 0.08 -17.15 -8.54
N LEU A 615 0.14 -17.24 -9.87
CA LEU A 615 0.77 -18.37 -10.57
C LEU A 615 2.27 -18.46 -10.28
N ALA A 616 2.97 -17.32 -10.18
CA ALA A 616 4.41 -17.28 -9.90
C ALA A 616 4.78 -17.77 -8.47
N LEU A 617 3.79 -17.88 -7.58
CA LEU A 617 3.95 -18.51 -6.26
C LEU A 617 4.09 -20.04 -6.39
N TYR A 618 3.41 -20.67 -7.35
CA TYR A 618 3.50 -22.11 -7.57
C TYR A 618 4.82 -22.47 -8.25
N LYS A 619 5.64 -23.29 -7.58
CA LYS A 619 6.89 -23.83 -8.13
C LYS A 619 6.92 -25.33 -7.94
N VAL A 620 7.33 -26.08 -8.95
CA VAL A 620 7.52 -27.54 -8.81
C VAL A 620 8.47 -27.82 -7.64
N ASN A 621 8.13 -28.81 -6.81
CA ASN A 621 8.76 -29.14 -5.53
C ASN A 621 8.60 -28.09 -4.39
N SER A 622 7.72 -27.09 -4.52
CA SER A 622 7.30 -26.27 -3.37
C SER A 622 6.20 -26.95 -2.57
N LEU A 623 6.23 -26.79 -1.24
CA LEU A 623 5.18 -27.24 -0.34
C LEU A 623 4.19 -26.12 -0.06
N ILE A 624 2.91 -26.49 -0.07
CA ILE A 624 1.75 -25.61 -0.05
C ILE A 624 0.75 -26.10 0.98
N ILE A 625 0.29 -25.22 1.87
CA ILE A 625 -0.57 -25.57 3.00
C ILE A 625 -1.92 -24.88 2.89
N GLN A 626 -3.00 -25.66 2.88
CA GLN A 626 -4.39 -25.20 2.81
C GLN A 626 -4.79 -24.46 4.11
N LYS A 627 -5.17 -23.17 4.02
CA LYS A 627 -5.69 -22.37 5.15
C LYS A 627 -7.18 -22.66 5.44
N THR A 628 -7.99 -22.81 4.39
CA THR A 628 -9.46 -22.81 4.45
C THR A 628 -10.07 -24.15 4.04
N PHE A 629 -11.37 -24.37 4.29
CA PHE A 629 -12.07 -25.51 3.69
C PHE A 629 -12.25 -25.28 2.18
N SER A 630 -11.88 -26.25 1.36
CA SER A 630 -11.85 -26.14 -0.11
C SER A 630 -12.63 -27.28 -0.73
N SER A 631 -13.64 -26.99 -1.57
CA SER A 631 -14.34 -28.04 -2.32
C SER A 631 -13.62 -28.35 -3.63
N SER A 632 -13.61 -29.62 -4.01
CA SER A 632 -13.04 -30.13 -5.26
C SER A 632 -13.92 -31.25 -5.81
N SER A 633 -14.07 -31.35 -7.13
CA SER A 633 -14.93 -32.38 -7.74
C SER A 633 -14.14 -33.63 -8.12
N LYS A 634 -14.74 -34.81 -7.96
CA LYS A 634 -14.28 -36.08 -8.53
C LYS A 634 -14.38 -36.06 -10.06
N LEU A 635 -15.28 -35.26 -10.62
CA LEU A 635 -15.53 -35.13 -12.06
C LEU A 635 -14.68 -34.00 -12.67
N ARG A 636 -13.65 -34.39 -13.44
CA ARG A 636 -12.76 -33.45 -14.14
C ARG A 636 -13.51 -32.47 -15.06
N SER A 637 -14.50 -32.95 -15.81
CA SER A 637 -15.28 -32.15 -16.76
C SER A 637 -16.06 -31.00 -16.09
N MET A 638 -16.54 -31.20 -14.85
CA MET A 638 -17.19 -30.16 -14.07
C MET A 638 -16.20 -29.04 -13.72
N ALA A 639 -15.01 -29.42 -13.23
CA ALA A 639 -13.94 -28.46 -12.92
C ALA A 639 -13.45 -27.70 -14.17
N GLU A 640 -13.30 -28.39 -15.31
CA GLU A 640 -12.93 -27.75 -16.58
C GLU A 640 -13.95 -26.71 -17.05
N ALA A 641 -15.26 -26.95 -16.86
CA ALA A 641 -16.30 -25.98 -17.19
C ALA A 641 -16.23 -24.71 -16.32
N PHE A 642 -15.84 -24.82 -15.04
CA PHE A 642 -15.59 -23.66 -14.18
C PHE A 642 -14.33 -22.89 -14.56
N ALA A 643 -13.26 -23.57 -14.99
CA ALA A 643 -12.04 -22.91 -15.45
C ALA A 643 -12.28 -22.07 -16.72
N GLN A 644 -13.19 -22.47 -17.62
CA GLN A 644 -13.43 -21.83 -18.92
C GLN A 644 -14.13 -20.44 -18.89
N GLN A 645 -14.29 -19.82 -17.72
CA GLN A 645 -14.87 -18.47 -17.56
C GLN A 645 -13.84 -17.45 -17.03
N PRO A 646 -12.78 -17.10 -17.80
CA PRO A 646 -11.75 -16.17 -17.36
C PRO A 646 -12.31 -14.75 -17.16
N GLU A 647 -12.02 -14.16 -16.02
CA GLU A 647 -12.26 -12.73 -15.76
C GLU A 647 -11.12 -11.88 -16.34
N PHE A 648 -11.38 -10.60 -16.63
CA PHE A 648 -10.40 -9.73 -17.27
C PHE A 648 -9.11 -9.61 -16.45
N GLY A 649 -7.99 -10.06 -17.02
CA GLY A 649 -6.68 -10.10 -16.33
C GLY A 649 -6.38 -11.35 -15.49
N ARG A 650 -7.28 -12.35 -15.46
CA ARG A 650 -7.06 -13.65 -14.81
C ARG A 650 -7.00 -14.78 -15.86
N MET A 651 -6.07 -15.71 -15.68
CA MET A 651 -5.91 -16.89 -16.54
C MET A 651 -6.74 -18.07 -16.00
N PRO A 652 -7.30 -18.93 -16.87
CA PRO A 652 -8.03 -20.12 -16.42
C PRO A 652 -7.05 -21.19 -15.91
N ALA A 653 -7.33 -21.78 -14.75
CA ALA A 653 -6.48 -22.78 -14.10
C ALA A 653 -7.29 -23.97 -13.58
N LEU A 654 -6.71 -25.16 -13.73
CA LEU A 654 -7.24 -26.44 -13.27
C LEU A 654 -6.28 -27.04 -12.24
N PHE A 655 -6.70 -27.03 -10.98
CA PHE A 655 -5.98 -27.67 -9.89
C PHE A 655 -6.35 -29.16 -9.83
N ILE A 656 -5.33 -30.02 -9.85
CA ILE A 656 -5.46 -31.48 -9.79
C ILE A 656 -4.88 -31.93 -8.46
N PHE A 657 -5.73 -32.30 -7.52
CA PHE A 657 -5.27 -32.81 -6.21
C PHE A 657 -5.18 -34.33 -6.26
N ILE A 658 -4.08 -34.89 -5.73
CA ILE A 658 -3.83 -36.34 -5.68
C ILE A 658 -3.70 -36.76 -4.21
N MET A 659 -4.70 -37.47 -3.69
CA MET A 659 -4.75 -37.99 -2.33
C MET A 659 -4.31 -39.46 -2.30
N ASP A 660 -3.34 -39.81 -1.47
CA ASP A 660 -3.00 -41.20 -1.16
C ASP A 660 -4.01 -41.87 -0.20
N VAL A 661 -3.81 -43.17 0.04
CA VAL A 661 -4.72 -44.08 0.77
C VAL A 661 -4.70 -43.88 2.29
N THR A 662 -3.77 -43.08 2.81
CA THR A 662 -3.52 -42.89 4.25
C THR A 662 -4.04 -41.56 4.80
N ASN A 663 -4.67 -40.72 3.96
CA ASN A 663 -4.89 -39.32 4.26
C ASN A 663 -6.22 -38.99 4.96
N THR A 664 -6.12 -38.48 6.19
CA THR A 664 -7.18 -37.73 6.89
C THR A 664 -7.29 -36.27 6.44
N LEU A 665 -6.94 -35.99 5.17
CA LEU A 665 -6.87 -34.64 4.59
C LEU A 665 -8.19 -34.18 3.99
N CYS A 666 -9.05 -35.11 3.56
CA CYS A 666 -10.23 -34.81 2.75
C CYS A 666 -11.42 -35.70 3.11
N ILE A 667 -12.63 -35.13 3.11
CA ILE A 667 -13.90 -35.83 3.38
C ILE A 667 -14.68 -36.02 2.07
N ASP A 668 -15.18 -37.22 1.82
CA ASP A 668 -16.16 -37.46 0.77
C ASP A 668 -17.54 -36.93 1.20
N LEU A 669 -18.15 -36.05 0.40
CA LEU A 669 -19.46 -35.46 0.71
C LEU A 669 -20.65 -36.31 0.24
N ALA A 670 -20.40 -37.42 -0.46
CA ALA A 670 -21.44 -38.35 -0.94
C ALA A 670 -22.27 -38.92 0.22
N GLY A 671 -23.57 -38.61 0.21
CA GLY A 671 -24.50 -38.98 1.28
C GLY A 671 -24.41 -38.13 2.55
N ILE A 672 -23.61 -37.05 2.55
CA ILE A 672 -23.55 -36.06 3.64
C ILE A 672 -24.21 -34.73 3.21
N SER A 673 -24.10 -34.29 1.95
CA SER A 673 -24.71 -33.03 1.48
C SER A 673 -26.22 -33.15 1.23
N GLU A 674 -26.90 -32.03 0.89
CA GLU A 674 -28.31 -32.05 0.43
C GLU A 674 -28.51 -32.85 -0.88
N TYR A 675 -27.43 -33.24 -1.57
CA TYR A 675 -27.45 -33.96 -2.84
C TYR A 675 -26.92 -35.40 -2.66
N PRO A 676 -27.77 -36.44 -2.76
CA PRO A 676 -27.33 -37.82 -2.50
C PRO A 676 -26.20 -38.33 -3.42
N ASN A 677 -26.11 -37.78 -4.63
CA ASN A 677 -25.10 -38.10 -5.64
C ASN A 677 -23.99 -37.02 -5.67
N GLU A 678 -23.56 -36.55 -4.50
CA GLU A 678 -22.51 -35.52 -4.40
C GLU A 678 -21.17 -36.05 -4.90
N GLU A 679 -20.68 -35.43 -5.98
CA GLU A 679 -19.37 -35.73 -6.58
C GLU A 679 -18.28 -34.76 -6.08
N GLU A 680 -18.59 -33.95 -5.05
CA GLU A 680 -17.64 -33.08 -4.36
C GLU A 680 -16.91 -33.79 -3.19
N VAL A 681 -15.69 -33.32 -2.93
CA VAL A 681 -14.78 -33.76 -1.86
C VAL A 681 -14.25 -32.51 -1.18
N LEU A 682 -14.38 -32.49 0.16
CA LEU A 682 -13.99 -31.36 0.99
C LEU A 682 -12.55 -31.53 1.48
N ILE A 683 -11.64 -30.73 0.92
CA ILE A 683 -10.26 -30.58 1.36
C ILE A 683 -10.23 -29.74 2.64
N LEU A 684 -9.57 -30.26 3.67
CA LEU A 684 -9.58 -29.67 5.01
C LEU A 684 -8.43 -28.65 5.20
N PRO A 685 -8.60 -27.66 6.11
CA PRO A 685 -7.50 -26.84 6.60
C PRO A 685 -6.31 -27.67 7.13
N LEU A 686 -5.12 -27.06 7.11
CA LEU A 686 -3.83 -27.66 7.46
C LEU A 686 -3.41 -28.86 6.58
N SER A 687 -4.09 -29.10 5.45
CA SER A 687 -3.65 -30.09 4.47
C SER A 687 -2.43 -29.60 3.71
N ILE A 688 -1.40 -30.44 3.58
CA ILE A 688 -0.12 -30.11 2.94
C ILE A 688 -0.03 -30.82 1.60
N PHE A 689 0.32 -30.06 0.57
CA PHE A 689 0.48 -30.53 -0.81
C PHE A 689 1.85 -30.13 -1.37
N MET A 690 2.48 -31.01 -2.11
CA MET A 690 3.62 -30.70 -2.96
C MET A 690 3.16 -30.43 -4.38
N VAL A 691 3.66 -29.34 -4.99
CA VAL A 691 3.49 -29.12 -6.42
C VAL A 691 4.36 -30.11 -7.19
N THR A 692 3.75 -31.12 -7.79
CA THR A 692 4.46 -32.14 -8.58
C THR A 692 4.64 -31.72 -10.04
N LYS A 693 3.69 -30.96 -10.59
CA LYS A 693 3.71 -30.53 -11.99
C LYS A 693 2.98 -29.20 -12.18
N ILE A 694 3.50 -28.36 -13.07
CA ILE A 694 2.78 -27.22 -13.64
C ILE A 694 2.86 -27.37 -15.16
N ASP A 695 1.71 -27.37 -15.85
CA ASP A 695 1.62 -27.52 -17.31
C ASP A 695 0.88 -26.32 -17.90
N GLN A 696 1.62 -25.47 -18.61
CA GLN A 696 1.10 -24.26 -19.28
C GLN A 696 0.95 -24.48 -20.80
N THR A 697 1.26 -25.67 -21.31
CA THR A 697 1.39 -25.96 -22.75
C THR A 697 0.12 -26.54 -23.40
N LYS A 698 -0.97 -26.63 -22.63
CA LYS A 698 -2.18 -27.35 -23.03
C LYS A 698 -2.95 -26.58 -24.12
N PRO A 699 -3.34 -27.24 -25.24
CA PRO A 699 -4.07 -26.59 -26.33
C PRO A 699 -5.48 -26.09 -25.93
N ASN A 700 -5.99 -26.53 -24.78
CA ASN A 700 -7.31 -26.14 -24.25
C ASN A 700 -7.29 -24.82 -23.46
N GLY A 701 -6.14 -24.13 -23.39
CA GLY A 701 -6.04 -22.75 -22.90
C GLY A 701 -5.98 -22.55 -21.38
N TYR A 702 -6.07 -23.61 -20.56
CA TYR A 702 -5.94 -23.54 -19.10
C TYR A 702 -4.61 -24.12 -18.60
N ILE A 703 -4.13 -23.56 -17.49
CA ILE A 703 -2.94 -24.01 -16.77
C ILE A 703 -3.33 -25.19 -15.87
N GLU A 704 -2.64 -26.34 -15.95
CA GLU A 704 -2.80 -27.39 -14.95
C GLU A 704 -1.75 -27.24 -13.84
N ILE A 705 -2.19 -27.34 -12.58
CA ILE A 705 -1.31 -27.39 -11.40
C ILE A 705 -1.63 -28.68 -10.65
N GLU A 706 -0.67 -29.60 -10.61
CA GLU A 706 -0.79 -30.88 -9.92
C GLU A 706 -0.23 -30.77 -8.50
N LEU A 707 -1.07 -31.13 -7.53
CA LEU A 707 -0.83 -31.05 -6.09
C LEU A 707 -0.97 -32.44 -5.48
N LYS A 708 0.15 -33.13 -5.24
CA LYS A 708 0.14 -34.40 -4.50
C LYS A 708 0.11 -34.12 -3.00
N ALA A 709 -0.76 -34.79 -2.27
CA ALA A 709 -0.71 -34.80 -0.81
C ALA A 709 0.69 -35.20 -0.32
N PHE A 710 1.17 -34.53 0.73
CA PHE A 710 2.50 -34.73 1.29
C PHE A 710 2.43 -35.00 2.79
N THR A 711 2.95 -36.15 3.20
CA THR A 711 2.86 -36.63 4.59
C THR A 711 4.06 -36.18 5.43
N SER A 712 3.87 -36.16 6.76
CA SER A 712 4.98 -35.86 7.69
C SER A 712 6.02 -36.97 7.80
N GLU A 713 5.72 -38.19 7.34
CA GLU A 713 6.66 -39.31 7.30
C GLU A 713 7.61 -39.16 6.09
N GLU A 714 7.08 -38.79 4.91
CA GLU A 714 7.89 -38.41 3.74
C GLU A 714 8.81 -37.19 4.03
N LEU A 715 8.39 -36.26 4.90
CA LEU A 715 9.24 -35.16 5.37
C LEU A 715 10.43 -35.66 6.22
N LEU A 716 10.19 -36.61 7.13
CA LEU A 716 11.24 -37.17 7.97
C LEU A 716 12.22 -38.00 7.13
N GLU A 717 11.70 -38.87 6.26
CA GLU A 717 12.52 -39.72 5.39
C GLU A 717 13.34 -38.90 4.38
N SER A 718 12.79 -37.85 3.77
CA SER A 718 13.57 -37.00 2.84
C SER A 718 14.67 -36.20 3.55
N THR A 719 14.40 -35.68 4.76
CA THR A 719 15.41 -34.98 5.58
C THR A 719 16.54 -35.94 6.00
N ILE A 720 16.18 -37.14 6.46
CA ILE A 720 17.13 -38.19 6.84
C ILE A 720 17.94 -38.67 5.63
N SER A 721 17.28 -38.92 4.49
CA SER A 721 17.93 -39.37 3.26
C SER A 721 18.92 -38.32 2.72
N GLN A 722 18.59 -37.03 2.79
CA GLN A 722 19.55 -35.96 2.45
C GLN A 722 20.73 -35.90 3.42
N MET A 723 20.51 -36.02 4.74
CA MET A 723 21.59 -36.09 5.73
C MET A 723 22.55 -37.27 5.49
N PHE A 724 22.01 -38.47 5.17
CA PHE A 724 22.83 -39.65 4.86
C PHE A 724 23.45 -39.61 3.45
N SER A 725 22.93 -38.81 2.52
CA SER A 725 23.54 -38.62 1.19
C SER A 725 24.81 -37.76 1.22
N MET A 726 25.03 -36.99 2.30
CA MET A 726 26.20 -36.12 2.47
C MET A 726 27.38 -36.79 3.21
N THR A 727 27.27 -38.07 3.59
CA THR A 727 28.33 -38.80 4.30
C THR A 727 28.90 -39.95 3.47
N THR A 728 29.91 -39.67 2.64
CA THR A 728 30.87 -40.71 2.23
C THR A 728 31.70 -41.18 3.42
N PRO A 729 31.96 -42.48 3.60
CA PRO A 729 32.58 -43.02 4.80
C PRO A 729 34.11 -42.84 4.77
N ILE A 730 34.68 -42.27 5.83
CA ILE A 730 36.14 -42.20 6.02
C ILE A 730 36.51 -42.71 7.41
N ASN A 731 37.33 -43.76 7.42
CA ASN A 731 38.01 -44.29 8.60
C ASN A 731 39.08 -43.32 9.13
N LEU A 732 39.20 -43.22 10.45
CA LEU A 732 40.39 -42.92 11.28
C LEU A 732 39.83 -42.92 12.72
N ILE A 733 40.02 -43.89 13.62
CA ILE A 733 41.23 -44.61 14.07
C ILE A 733 42.37 -43.65 14.44
N GLU A 734 42.66 -43.63 15.74
CA GLU A 734 43.90 -43.17 16.41
C GLU A 734 44.43 -41.75 16.09
N SER A 735 44.21 -40.78 17.01
CA SER A 735 45.30 -40.01 17.67
C SER A 735 44.86 -38.77 18.47
N THR A 736 44.01 -38.88 19.49
CA THR A 736 43.82 -37.79 20.50
C THR A 736 43.67 -38.33 21.92
N ALA A 737 44.70 -39.04 22.37
CA ALA A 737 44.94 -39.31 23.79
C ALA A 737 46.37 -38.83 24.13
N ASN A 738 46.50 -37.53 24.44
CA ASN A 738 47.62 -36.90 25.15
C ASN A 738 47.33 -35.40 25.33
N TYR A 739 47.93 -34.78 26.35
CA TYR A 739 47.75 -33.38 26.78
C TYR A 739 46.45 -33.07 27.53
N LEU A 740 46.23 -33.82 28.61
CA LEU A 740 46.03 -33.20 29.92
C LEU A 740 47.41 -32.93 30.52
N ASP A 741 47.65 -31.69 30.95
CA ASP A 741 48.70 -31.15 31.84
C ASP A 741 49.33 -29.87 31.29
N HIS A 742 48.71 -28.72 31.61
CA HIS A 742 49.37 -27.54 32.21
C HIS A 742 48.35 -26.46 32.62
#